data_AF-A0A1H8Q529-F1
#
_entry.id   AF-A0A1H8Q529-F1
#
_cell.length_a   1.000
_cell.length_b   1.000
_cell.length_c   1.000
_cell.angle_alpha   90.00
_cell.angle_beta   90.00
_cell.angle_gamma   90.00
#
_symmetry.space_group_name_H-M   'P 1'
#
loop_
_entity.id
_entity.type
_entity.pdbx_description
1 polymer ?
#
loop_
_entity_poly.entity_id
_entity_poly.type
_entity_poly.pdbx_seq_one_letter_code
_entity_poly.pdbx_strand_id
1 'polypeptide(L)'
;MMKIFKPNILIFFVLVFLLRKEAHSQCSEYEIINLKKIAIVFGEGLYKFNAPLNNTVNDAIDITDSLKKVGFTVYTYQNSDYRTMSDNIDHWFDKIKNYDVALFYFSGHGAEVDGKNYLFPVDINPKGPSDLAYSAYSANKILDRLSNSNLKYSILILDACRNNPFTKSWSRGASNEGLASMAAKGTFIGFAATPGETASDGERRNGAYTEGILKNITVPDLTIDQIFTRVNAYVTTSTGGRQKPFKNSSFISDYCFSVSRKLKFSNDLKKSTFLQPSSEMVISSDEQYLFTVETGTGEINIRDAKTTNIISTLANGVGKLVSLNARDKQWLYYIDSIGHTANVFDVKANKLSMHMKLDYVPSDIIPSIDNKILYISGNNKESGYVSYLDIASNKVTKTRAIKNGVSKMIMSADGKYLYLSPKSLPNGLTIIDARLEKIKMKSSEGFIGKAIGVTPDNQKLYTSNSDDSKINIIDINTFKILNTVVGEATSFAFTKDSKYVFAMSSSKILMISNGNNEIIESLPFVTSPKGLAFSSDGTGFVWLPEEKHVSIFSVKEQTKNRKNEIDPELNLKKFKDEINSDPSFVEKIRKDEFCGKLTTLFNGIYEIGIRTVISSLNYELSKGVKYKIKSDFNFQTDCEKSTGGINIGIVSVNDAKKAIYPNFNLRKLDNEIIITVTDSKMDNATEVFEISLKDEKEFKEQKNRDYAINPLSIPTSDTDIKNMKKFVRDYFSKRLDYLR
;
A
#
# COMPACT_ATOMS: atom_id res chain seq x y z
N MET A 1 -59.09 38.58 -16.52
CA MET A 1 -59.01 37.30 -15.77
C MET A 1 -58.16 36.34 -16.61
N MET A 2 -56.83 36.34 -16.54
CA MET A 2 -56.02 35.80 -15.42
C MET A 2 -56.66 34.55 -14.81
N LYS A 3 -56.10 33.38 -15.11
CA LYS A 3 -55.64 32.45 -14.08
C LYS A 3 -54.68 31.36 -14.61
N ILE A 4 -53.40 31.60 -14.33
CA ILE A 4 -52.45 30.65 -13.71
C ILE A 4 -52.10 29.39 -14.52
N PHE A 5 -51.15 29.52 -15.45
CA PHE A 5 -50.16 28.45 -15.66
C PHE A 5 -49.00 28.72 -14.69
N LYS A 6 -48.82 27.85 -13.69
CA LYS A 6 -47.73 27.97 -12.71
C LYS A 6 -46.38 27.79 -13.44
N PRO A 7 -45.39 28.70 -13.27
CA PRO A 7 -44.05 28.59 -13.87
C PRO A 7 -43.25 27.36 -13.40
N ASN A 8 -43.72 26.66 -12.37
CA ASN A 8 -42.96 25.63 -11.67
C ASN A 8 -42.89 24.28 -12.42
N ILE A 9 -43.74 24.02 -13.42
CA ILE A 9 -43.73 22.74 -14.16
C ILE A 9 -42.70 22.77 -15.30
N LEU A 10 -42.54 23.91 -15.99
CA LEU A 10 -41.54 24.06 -17.05
C LEU A 10 -40.11 24.09 -16.47
N ILE A 11 -39.95 24.69 -15.29
CA ILE A 11 -38.69 24.66 -14.53
C ILE A 11 -38.36 23.23 -14.08
N PHE A 12 -39.35 22.41 -13.72
CA PHE A 12 -39.14 21.02 -13.33
C PHE A 12 -38.65 20.16 -14.51
N PHE A 13 -39.23 20.32 -15.71
CA PHE A 13 -38.78 19.58 -16.89
C PHE A 13 -37.41 20.03 -17.42
N VAL A 14 -37.09 21.32 -17.33
CA VAL A 14 -35.75 21.84 -17.69
C VAL A 14 -34.69 21.42 -16.66
N LEU A 15 -35.02 21.34 -15.37
CA LEU A 15 -34.13 20.78 -14.34
C LEU A 15 -33.94 19.27 -14.49
N VAL A 16 -34.97 18.50 -14.86
CA VAL A 16 -34.84 17.06 -15.10
C VAL A 16 -34.02 16.76 -16.37
N PHE A 17 -34.04 17.64 -17.39
CA PHE A 17 -33.17 17.52 -18.56
C PHE A 17 -31.74 18.02 -18.32
N LEU A 18 -31.53 19.05 -17.50
CA LEU A 18 -30.20 19.52 -17.09
C LEU A 18 -29.52 18.59 -16.08
N LEU A 19 -30.28 17.79 -15.32
CA LEU A 19 -29.77 16.72 -14.45
C LEU A 19 -29.57 15.38 -15.17
N ARG A 20 -29.88 15.26 -16.46
CA ARG A 20 -29.72 14.02 -17.26
C ARG A 20 -28.49 14.02 -18.18
N LYS A 21 -27.57 14.97 -18.03
CA LYS A 21 -26.34 15.04 -18.85
C LYS A 21 -25.06 14.51 -18.20
N GLU A 22 -25.17 13.82 -17.07
CA GLU A 22 -24.05 13.05 -16.48
C GLU A 22 -24.51 11.65 -16.08
N ALA A 23 -24.90 10.86 -17.08
CA ALA A 23 -24.94 9.41 -16.96
C ALA A 23 -23.96 8.83 -17.99
N HIS A 24 -22.68 9.19 -17.86
CA HIS A 24 -21.63 8.25 -18.24
C HIS A 24 -21.43 7.38 -17.01
N SER A 25 -21.78 6.10 -17.14
CA SER A 25 -21.44 5.09 -16.16
C SER A 25 -19.93 5.19 -15.89
N GLN A 26 -19.61 5.66 -14.70
CA GLN A 26 -18.24 5.80 -14.22
C GLN A 26 -18.14 4.83 -13.05
N CYS A 27 -17.07 4.04 -13.02
CA CYS A 27 -16.94 2.95 -12.07
C CYS A 27 -17.19 3.39 -10.63
N SER A 28 -18.16 2.74 -9.99
CA SER A 28 -18.55 3.04 -8.61
C SER A 28 -17.49 2.50 -7.65
N GLU A 29 -16.80 3.40 -6.97
CA GLU A 29 -15.74 3.07 -6.00
C GLU A 29 -16.21 2.08 -4.93
N TYR A 30 -17.39 2.33 -4.35
CA TYR A 30 -17.96 1.49 -3.29
C TYR A 30 -18.35 0.11 -3.80
N GLU A 31 -18.79 0.02 -5.06
CA GLU A 31 -19.22 -1.24 -5.63
C GLU A 31 -18.01 -2.14 -5.92
N ILE A 32 -16.94 -1.60 -6.53
CA ILE A 32 -15.74 -2.36 -6.93
C ILE A 32 -14.89 -2.82 -5.75
N ILE A 33 -14.76 -2.03 -4.67
CA ILE A 33 -13.94 -2.37 -3.49
C ILE A 33 -14.56 -3.52 -2.69
N ASN A 34 -15.89 -3.67 -2.71
CA ASN A 34 -16.58 -4.71 -1.94
C ASN A 34 -16.76 -6.03 -2.70
N LEU A 35 -16.37 -6.11 -3.98
CA LEU A 35 -16.46 -7.35 -4.74
C LEU A 35 -15.40 -8.34 -4.27
N LYS A 36 -15.81 -9.57 -3.97
CA LYS A 36 -14.87 -10.69 -3.85
C LYS A 36 -14.46 -11.14 -5.24
N LYS A 37 -13.17 -11.10 -5.54
CA LYS A 37 -12.62 -11.40 -6.87
C LYS A 37 -11.74 -12.66 -6.83
N ILE A 38 -11.97 -13.59 -7.75
CA ILE A 38 -11.16 -14.82 -7.91
C ILE A 38 -10.67 -14.96 -9.34
N ALA A 39 -9.45 -15.44 -9.53
CA ALA A 39 -8.91 -15.74 -10.85
C ALA A 39 -8.21 -17.09 -10.89
N ILE A 40 -8.20 -17.69 -12.06
CA ILE A 40 -7.34 -18.82 -12.41
C ILE A 40 -6.54 -18.46 -13.66
N VAL A 41 -5.24 -18.76 -13.66
CA VAL A 41 -4.28 -18.31 -14.66
C VAL A 41 -3.44 -19.52 -15.08
N PHE A 42 -3.44 -19.84 -16.37
CA PHE A 42 -2.65 -20.92 -16.97
C PHE A 42 -1.58 -20.35 -17.92
N GLY A 43 -0.35 -20.87 -17.81
CA GLY A 43 0.75 -20.61 -18.73
C GLY A 43 1.34 -21.91 -19.25
N GLU A 44 1.05 -22.25 -20.50
CA GLU A 44 1.40 -23.53 -21.12
C GLU A 44 2.47 -23.32 -22.19
N GLY A 45 3.69 -23.81 -21.97
CA GLY A 45 4.84 -23.54 -22.86
C GLY A 45 5.70 -24.76 -23.19
N LEU A 46 5.79 -25.74 -22.28
CA LEU A 46 6.64 -26.93 -22.41
C LEU A 46 5.90 -28.10 -23.05
N TYR A 47 5.39 -27.91 -24.26
CA TYR A 47 4.65 -28.95 -25.00
C TYR A 47 5.53 -30.17 -25.31
N LYS A 48 5.05 -31.37 -24.95
CA LYS A 48 5.80 -32.63 -25.03
C LYS A 48 6.07 -33.09 -26.46
N PHE A 49 5.15 -32.83 -27.38
CA PHE A 49 5.14 -33.48 -28.70
C PHE A 49 5.40 -32.53 -29.88
N ASN A 50 5.27 -31.20 -29.74
CA ASN A 50 5.71 -30.19 -30.72
C ASN A 50 5.46 -28.74 -30.25
N ALA A 51 6.19 -27.79 -30.83
CA ALA A 51 5.99 -26.33 -30.76
C ALA A 51 5.97 -25.69 -29.35
N PRO A 52 7.07 -25.77 -28.58
CA PRO A 52 7.17 -25.08 -27.31
C PRO A 52 7.06 -23.56 -27.49
N LEU A 53 6.55 -22.87 -26.46
CA LEU A 53 6.44 -21.42 -26.38
C LEU A 53 7.30 -20.89 -25.23
N ASN A 54 8.00 -19.79 -25.47
CA ASN A 54 9.03 -19.30 -24.53
C ASN A 54 8.49 -18.28 -23.51
N ASN A 55 7.38 -17.59 -23.82
CA ASN A 55 6.86 -16.47 -23.04
C ASN A 55 5.68 -16.85 -22.11
N THR A 56 4.95 -17.92 -22.39
CA THR A 56 3.63 -18.18 -21.79
C THR A 56 3.65 -18.36 -20.27
N VAL A 57 4.74 -18.95 -19.75
CA VAL A 57 4.98 -19.07 -18.31
C VAL A 57 5.24 -17.68 -17.68
N ASN A 58 6.00 -16.81 -18.35
CA ASN A 58 6.22 -15.44 -17.88
C ASN A 58 4.92 -14.64 -17.91
N ASP A 59 4.12 -14.80 -18.97
CA ASP A 59 2.83 -14.13 -19.10
C ASP A 59 1.92 -14.47 -17.91
N ALA A 60 1.81 -15.76 -17.58
CA ALA A 60 0.99 -16.22 -16.46
C ALA A 60 1.48 -15.67 -15.10
N ILE A 61 2.79 -15.59 -14.88
CA ILE A 61 3.37 -15.02 -13.65
C ILE A 61 3.05 -13.52 -13.55
N ASP A 62 3.35 -12.75 -14.60
CA ASP A 62 3.23 -11.30 -14.57
C ASP A 62 1.74 -10.86 -14.52
N ILE A 63 0.84 -11.61 -15.16
CA ILE A 63 -0.62 -11.44 -15.04
C ILE A 63 -1.10 -11.77 -13.63
N THR A 64 -0.59 -12.85 -13.03
CA THR A 64 -0.92 -13.23 -11.64
C THR A 64 -0.61 -12.09 -10.68
N ASP A 65 0.59 -11.50 -10.78
CA ASP A 65 1.00 -10.41 -9.90
C ASP A 65 0.18 -9.14 -10.13
N SER A 66 -0.18 -8.86 -11.37
CA SER A 66 -1.03 -7.71 -11.72
C SER A 66 -2.46 -7.87 -11.21
N LEU A 67 -3.04 -9.06 -11.31
CA LEU A 67 -4.37 -9.37 -10.79
C LEU A 67 -4.43 -9.31 -9.26
N LYS A 68 -3.39 -9.77 -8.57
CA LYS A 68 -3.26 -9.62 -7.10
C LYS A 68 -3.27 -8.15 -6.69
N LYS A 69 -2.58 -7.26 -7.42
CA LYS A 69 -2.54 -5.81 -7.14
C LYS A 69 -3.92 -5.15 -7.22
N VAL A 70 -4.84 -5.69 -8.02
CA VAL A 70 -6.22 -5.18 -8.17
C VAL A 70 -7.26 -5.99 -7.37
N GLY A 71 -6.78 -6.80 -6.41
CA GLY A 71 -7.60 -7.43 -5.37
C GLY A 71 -8.15 -8.82 -5.68
N PHE A 72 -7.61 -9.52 -6.68
CA PHE A 72 -8.00 -10.92 -6.94
C PHE A 72 -7.27 -11.91 -6.04
N THR A 73 -8.00 -12.93 -5.59
CA THR A 73 -7.40 -14.20 -5.15
C THR A 73 -7.07 -15.03 -6.39
N VAL A 74 -5.80 -15.29 -6.65
CA VAL A 74 -5.34 -15.88 -7.91
C VAL A 74 -4.76 -17.27 -7.70
N TYR A 75 -5.21 -18.24 -8.52
CA TYR A 75 -4.62 -19.58 -8.64
C TYR A 75 -3.84 -19.67 -9.96
N THR A 76 -2.56 -20.00 -9.89
CA THR A 76 -1.66 -19.99 -11.05
C THR A 76 -1.10 -21.38 -11.30
N TYR A 77 -1.17 -21.83 -12.55
CA TYR A 77 -0.70 -23.13 -12.99
C TYR A 77 0.15 -23.00 -14.25
N GLN A 78 1.15 -23.86 -14.37
CA GLN A 78 2.14 -23.82 -15.45
C GLN A 78 2.37 -25.23 -15.97
N ASN A 79 2.44 -25.39 -17.29
CA ASN A 79 2.78 -26.64 -17.96
C ASN A 79 1.94 -27.85 -17.47
N SER A 80 0.64 -27.66 -17.41
CA SER A 80 -0.34 -28.62 -16.92
C SER A 80 -0.65 -29.69 -17.98
N ASP A 81 -0.63 -30.96 -17.58
CA ASP A 81 -1.25 -32.00 -18.39
C ASP A 81 -2.79 -31.90 -18.38
N TYR A 82 -3.47 -32.61 -19.28
CA TYR A 82 -4.92 -32.52 -19.43
C TYR A 82 -5.66 -32.76 -18.10
N ARG A 83 -5.25 -33.78 -17.35
CA ARG A 83 -5.88 -34.15 -16.08
C ARG A 83 -5.71 -33.07 -15.04
N THR A 84 -4.48 -32.58 -14.86
CA THR A 84 -4.15 -31.51 -13.91
C THR A 84 -4.90 -30.23 -14.26
N MET A 85 -4.95 -29.86 -15.53
CA MET A 85 -5.71 -28.70 -15.98
C MET A 85 -7.20 -28.86 -15.68
N SER A 86 -7.78 -30.01 -16.02
CA SER A 86 -9.20 -30.30 -15.77
C SER A 86 -9.55 -30.26 -14.28
N ASP A 87 -8.79 -30.96 -13.44
CA ASP A 87 -9.03 -31.07 -12.01
C ASP A 87 -8.92 -29.69 -11.33
N ASN A 88 -7.93 -28.88 -11.71
CA ASN A 88 -7.77 -27.53 -11.17
C ASN A 88 -8.89 -26.58 -11.60
N ILE A 89 -9.35 -26.68 -12.85
CA ILE A 89 -10.51 -25.91 -13.32
C ILE A 89 -11.75 -26.32 -12.52
N ASP A 90 -12.00 -27.62 -12.35
CA ASP A 90 -13.15 -28.12 -11.59
C ASP A 90 -13.12 -27.64 -10.13
N HIS A 91 -11.97 -27.77 -9.46
CA HIS A 91 -11.79 -27.30 -8.09
C HIS A 91 -11.90 -25.77 -7.96
N TRP A 92 -11.47 -25.01 -8.98
CA TRP A 92 -11.65 -23.57 -9.00
C TRP A 92 -13.14 -23.19 -9.09
N PHE A 93 -13.91 -23.88 -9.93
CA PHE A 93 -15.36 -23.69 -10.04
C PHE A 93 -16.13 -24.06 -8.75
N ASP A 94 -15.60 -24.93 -7.89
CA ASP A 94 -16.18 -25.16 -6.57
C ASP A 94 -16.05 -23.93 -5.65
N LYS A 95 -14.98 -23.15 -5.83
CA LYS A 95 -14.68 -21.96 -5.03
C LYS A 95 -15.43 -20.72 -5.50
N ILE A 96 -15.69 -20.57 -6.80
CA ILE A 96 -16.27 -19.32 -7.35
C ILE A 96 -17.64 -18.98 -6.77
N LYS A 97 -18.36 -19.96 -6.18
CA LYS A 97 -19.69 -19.78 -5.56
C LYS A 97 -19.73 -18.69 -4.48
N ASN A 98 -18.58 -18.37 -3.87
CA ASN A 98 -18.44 -17.36 -2.82
C ASN A 98 -17.84 -16.03 -3.31
N TYR A 99 -17.76 -15.82 -4.62
CA TYR A 99 -17.13 -14.65 -5.25
C TYR A 99 -18.12 -13.91 -6.13
N ASP A 100 -17.89 -12.61 -6.33
CA ASP A 100 -18.69 -11.75 -7.20
C ASP A 100 -18.12 -11.66 -8.63
N VAL A 101 -16.79 -11.80 -8.75
CA VAL A 101 -16.04 -11.68 -10.00
C VAL A 101 -15.17 -12.91 -10.19
N ALA A 102 -15.28 -13.56 -11.35
CA ALA A 102 -14.37 -14.64 -11.72
C ALA A 102 -13.65 -14.32 -13.03
N LEU A 103 -12.33 -14.53 -13.05
CA LEU A 103 -11.49 -14.32 -14.22
C LEU A 103 -10.72 -15.59 -14.57
N PHE A 104 -10.88 -16.06 -15.80
CA PHE A 104 -10.07 -17.13 -16.38
C PHE A 104 -9.08 -16.53 -17.37
N TYR A 105 -7.79 -16.83 -17.19
CA TYR A 105 -6.72 -16.43 -18.09
C TYR A 105 -5.95 -17.66 -18.58
N PHE A 106 -5.66 -17.70 -19.88
CA PHE A 106 -4.83 -18.74 -20.48
C PHE A 106 -3.86 -18.14 -21.50
N SER A 107 -2.57 -18.48 -21.37
CA SER A 107 -1.52 -18.24 -22.37
C SER A 107 -0.94 -19.59 -22.81
N GLY A 108 -0.94 -19.86 -24.13
CA GLY A 108 -0.59 -21.17 -24.68
C GLY A 108 -1.07 -21.39 -26.13
N HIS A 109 -1.03 -22.64 -26.61
CA HIS A 109 -1.66 -23.01 -27.88
C HIS A 109 -3.17 -23.25 -27.74
N GLY A 110 -3.90 -22.98 -28.82
CA GLY A 110 -5.30 -23.35 -28.94
C GLY A 110 -5.73 -23.54 -30.40
N ALA A 111 -6.86 -24.21 -30.59
CA ALA A 111 -7.42 -24.44 -31.92
C ALA A 111 -8.95 -24.43 -31.91
N GLU A 112 -9.53 -24.12 -33.07
CA GLU A 112 -10.96 -24.24 -33.34
C GLU A 112 -11.24 -25.47 -34.19
N VAL A 113 -12.29 -26.20 -33.81
CA VAL A 113 -12.90 -27.27 -34.62
C VAL A 113 -14.41 -27.15 -34.49
N ASP A 114 -15.12 -27.13 -35.62
CA ASP A 114 -16.58 -27.06 -35.70
C ASP A 114 -17.20 -25.94 -34.86
N GLY A 115 -16.56 -24.77 -34.85
CA GLY A 115 -16.99 -23.58 -34.11
C GLY A 115 -16.71 -23.63 -32.61
N LYS A 116 -15.98 -24.65 -32.11
CA LYS A 116 -15.62 -24.79 -30.70
C LYS A 116 -14.13 -24.56 -30.47
N ASN A 117 -13.84 -23.84 -29.39
CA ASN A 117 -12.49 -23.48 -29.00
C ASN A 117 -11.91 -24.49 -28.01
N TYR A 118 -10.68 -24.92 -28.27
CA TYR A 118 -9.94 -25.89 -27.48
C TYR A 118 -8.60 -25.29 -27.03
N LEU A 119 -8.31 -25.40 -25.73
CA LEU A 119 -7.09 -24.98 -25.06
C LEU A 119 -6.18 -26.20 -24.87
N PHE A 120 -4.90 -26.07 -25.23
CA PHE A 120 -4.01 -27.21 -25.33
C PHE A 120 -3.20 -27.39 -24.04
N PRO A 121 -3.37 -28.51 -23.30
CA PRO A 121 -2.44 -28.89 -22.23
C PRO A 121 -1.09 -29.34 -22.80
N VAL A 122 -0.03 -29.38 -21.99
CA VAL A 122 1.32 -29.68 -22.51
C VAL A 122 1.51 -31.10 -23.03
N ASP A 123 0.65 -32.04 -22.64
CA ASP A 123 0.69 -33.45 -23.06
C ASP A 123 -0.19 -33.76 -24.27
N ILE A 124 -0.77 -32.76 -24.91
CA ILE A 124 -1.63 -32.91 -26.08
C ILE A 124 -0.94 -33.68 -27.22
N ASN A 125 -1.60 -34.70 -27.76
CA ASN A 125 -1.12 -35.50 -28.90
C ASN A 125 -2.26 -36.02 -29.80
N PRO A 126 -2.97 -35.13 -30.50
CA PRO A 126 -4.15 -35.47 -31.27
C PRO A 126 -3.77 -36.16 -32.57
N LYS A 127 -4.41 -37.28 -32.87
CA LYS A 127 -4.22 -38.00 -34.15
C LYS A 127 -4.94 -37.36 -35.33
N GLY A 128 -5.91 -36.48 -35.07
CA GLY A 128 -6.70 -35.74 -36.05
C GLY A 128 -7.61 -34.71 -35.39
N PRO A 129 -8.33 -33.87 -36.18
CA PRO A 129 -9.20 -32.82 -35.64
C PRO A 129 -10.27 -33.33 -34.67
N SER A 130 -10.87 -34.49 -34.96
CA SER A 130 -11.90 -35.11 -34.10
C SER A 130 -11.38 -35.57 -32.74
N ASP A 131 -10.06 -35.73 -32.59
CA ASP A 131 -9.41 -36.16 -31.35
C ASP A 131 -9.21 -35.00 -30.36
N LEU A 132 -9.29 -33.75 -30.84
CA LEU A 132 -9.18 -32.55 -29.97
C LEU A 132 -10.29 -32.49 -28.92
N ALA A 133 -11.48 -33.02 -29.22
CA ALA A 133 -12.57 -33.10 -28.26
C ALA A 133 -12.24 -33.97 -27.02
N TYR A 134 -11.26 -34.88 -27.12
CA TYR A 134 -10.86 -35.80 -26.06
C TYR A 134 -9.49 -35.46 -25.44
N SER A 135 -8.62 -34.77 -26.18
CA SER A 135 -7.23 -34.49 -25.80
C SER A 135 -6.96 -33.03 -25.44
N ALA A 136 -7.92 -32.12 -25.66
CA ALA A 136 -7.81 -30.69 -25.35
C ALA A 136 -8.99 -30.19 -24.51
N TYR A 137 -8.79 -29.13 -23.72
CA TYR A 137 -9.84 -28.61 -22.85
C TYR A 137 -10.72 -27.61 -23.59
N SER A 138 -12.04 -27.79 -23.57
CA SER A 138 -12.95 -26.88 -24.27
C SER A 138 -13.10 -25.54 -23.55
N ALA A 139 -12.75 -24.44 -24.21
CA ALA A 139 -13.00 -23.08 -23.71
C ALA A 139 -14.51 -22.77 -23.66
N ASN A 140 -15.31 -23.37 -24.54
CA ASN A 140 -16.77 -23.24 -24.49
C ASN A 140 -17.33 -23.82 -23.19
N LYS A 141 -16.81 -24.94 -22.68
CA LYS A 141 -17.21 -25.50 -21.38
C LYS A 141 -16.93 -24.52 -20.23
N ILE A 142 -15.82 -23.77 -20.29
CA ILE A 142 -15.49 -22.73 -19.31
C ILE A 142 -16.50 -21.59 -19.40
N LEU A 143 -16.76 -21.11 -20.61
CA LEU A 143 -17.71 -20.02 -20.85
C LEU A 143 -19.11 -20.37 -20.36
N ASP A 144 -19.62 -21.55 -20.69
CA ASP A 144 -20.94 -22.03 -20.28
C ASP A 144 -21.05 -22.10 -18.75
N ARG A 145 -20.00 -22.58 -18.07
CA ARG A 145 -20.00 -22.63 -16.60
C ARG A 145 -19.93 -21.23 -15.98
N LEU A 146 -19.14 -20.32 -16.55
CA LEU A 146 -19.05 -18.94 -16.10
C LEU A 146 -20.38 -18.18 -16.29
N SER A 147 -21.07 -18.38 -17.41
CA SER A 147 -22.36 -17.73 -17.68
C SER A 147 -23.51 -18.28 -16.87
N ASN A 148 -23.43 -19.55 -16.44
CA ASN A 148 -24.41 -20.19 -15.57
C ASN A 148 -24.10 -20.01 -14.08
N SER A 149 -22.98 -19.37 -13.74
CA SER A 149 -22.63 -19.05 -12.36
C SER A 149 -23.31 -17.75 -11.92
N ASN A 150 -23.69 -17.65 -10.65
CA ASN A 150 -24.30 -16.44 -10.08
C ASN A 150 -23.27 -15.33 -9.79
N LEU A 151 -22.38 -15.07 -10.75
CA LEU A 151 -21.36 -14.04 -10.71
C LEU A 151 -21.95 -12.72 -11.21
N LYS A 152 -21.48 -11.60 -10.67
CA LYS A 152 -21.79 -10.28 -11.23
C LYS A 152 -21.02 -10.02 -12.51
N TYR A 153 -19.76 -10.48 -12.54
CA TYR A 153 -18.86 -10.28 -13.68
C TYR A 153 -18.06 -11.56 -13.96
N SER A 154 -18.20 -12.06 -15.18
CA SER A 154 -17.47 -13.24 -15.68
C SER A 154 -16.51 -12.82 -16.78
N ILE A 155 -15.20 -13.05 -16.58
CA ILE A 155 -14.15 -12.57 -17.49
C ILE A 155 -13.35 -13.76 -18.02
N LEU A 156 -13.22 -13.85 -19.33
CA LEU A 156 -12.44 -14.87 -20.04
C LEU A 156 -11.39 -14.20 -20.93
N ILE A 157 -10.11 -14.41 -20.68
CA ILE A 157 -9.02 -13.82 -21.46
C ILE A 157 -8.16 -14.95 -22.03
N LEU A 158 -8.08 -15.00 -23.37
CA LEU A 158 -7.37 -16.03 -24.11
C LEU A 158 -6.20 -15.39 -24.87
N ASP A 159 -5.00 -15.49 -24.30
CA ASP A 159 -3.72 -15.21 -24.98
C ASP A 159 -3.21 -16.47 -25.67
N ALA A 160 -4.11 -17.10 -26.45
CA ALA A 160 -3.80 -18.33 -27.16
C ALA A 160 -3.56 -18.06 -28.64
N CYS A 161 -2.42 -18.56 -29.12
CA CYS A 161 -2.11 -18.51 -30.53
C CYS A 161 -2.99 -19.50 -31.28
N ARG A 162 -3.46 -19.01 -32.42
CA ARG A 162 -4.44 -19.60 -33.32
C ARG A 162 -3.80 -20.57 -34.33
N ASN A 163 -2.53 -20.89 -34.12
CA ASN A 163 -1.74 -21.81 -34.90
C ASN A 163 -1.91 -23.20 -34.29
N ASN A 164 -2.68 -24.08 -34.94
CA ASN A 164 -2.66 -25.47 -34.55
C ASN A 164 -1.34 -26.10 -35.04
N PRO A 165 -0.40 -26.48 -34.14
CA PRO A 165 0.90 -27.04 -34.52
C PRO A 165 0.79 -28.40 -35.22
N PHE A 166 -0.40 -29.03 -35.23
CA PHE A 166 -0.68 -30.32 -35.83
C PHE A 166 -1.31 -30.23 -37.24
N THR A 167 -1.57 -29.03 -37.77
CA THR A 167 -2.20 -28.82 -39.10
C THR A 167 -1.42 -29.42 -40.26
N LYS A 168 -0.07 -29.41 -40.20
CA LYS A 168 0.78 -29.99 -41.25
C LYS A 168 0.66 -31.51 -41.36
N SER A 169 0.33 -32.20 -40.27
CA SER A 169 0.06 -33.65 -40.23
C SER A 169 -1.38 -34.00 -40.62
N TRP A 170 -2.27 -33.02 -40.72
CA TRP A 170 -3.71 -33.21 -40.98
C TRP A 170 -4.06 -32.69 -42.38
N SER A 171 -3.64 -33.41 -43.43
CA SER A 171 -3.90 -33.01 -44.81
C SER A 171 -5.40 -33.02 -45.17
N ARG A 172 -5.87 -31.90 -45.74
CA ARG A 172 -7.19 -31.62 -46.38
C ARG A 172 -8.40 -31.62 -45.44
N GLY A 173 -8.74 -30.44 -44.89
CA GLY A 173 -10.10 -30.16 -44.41
C GLY A 173 -10.24 -29.17 -43.24
N ALA A 174 -9.20 -28.90 -42.47
CA ALA A 174 -9.30 -28.08 -41.25
C ALA A 174 -8.49 -26.78 -41.40
N SER A 175 -9.00 -25.83 -42.19
CA SER A 175 -8.29 -24.60 -42.57
C SER A 175 -8.89 -23.34 -41.94
N ASN A 176 -9.17 -23.36 -40.64
CA ASN A 176 -9.38 -22.12 -39.89
C ASN A 176 -8.19 -21.94 -38.94
N GLU A 177 -7.34 -20.95 -39.23
CA GLU A 177 -6.30 -20.53 -38.29
C GLU A 177 -6.99 -19.75 -37.15
N GLY A 178 -7.30 -20.46 -36.07
CA GLY A 178 -7.53 -19.86 -34.77
C GLY A 178 -8.69 -20.27 -33.92
N LEU A 179 -9.17 -19.39 -33.05
CA LEU A 179 -10.33 -19.55 -32.17
C LEU A 179 -11.63 -19.03 -32.82
N ALA A 180 -12.75 -19.70 -32.70
CA ALA A 180 -14.06 -19.13 -33.00
C ALA A 180 -14.34 -17.89 -32.12
N SER A 181 -15.15 -16.97 -32.64
CA SER A 181 -15.79 -15.96 -31.78
C SER A 181 -16.68 -16.64 -30.75
N MET A 182 -16.75 -16.09 -29.55
CA MET A 182 -17.58 -16.59 -28.45
C MET A 182 -18.40 -15.44 -27.87
N ALA A 183 -19.60 -15.75 -27.38
CA ALA A 183 -20.47 -14.80 -26.68
C ALA A 183 -21.34 -15.55 -25.68
N ALA A 184 -21.47 -15.04 -24.46
CA ALA A 184 -22.46 -15.50 -23.50
C ALA A 184 -22.90 -14.33 -22.63
N LYS A 185 -24.15 -14.31 -22.15
CA LYS A 185 -24.69 -13.20 -21.36
C LYS A 185 -23.88 -12.95 -20.09
N GLY A 186 -23.62 -11.68 -19.75
CA GLY A 186 -22.91 -11.31 -18.53
C GLY A 186 -21.41 -11.66 -18.55
N THR A 187 -20.83 -11.90 -19.73
CA THR A 187 -19.42 -12.24 -19.89
C THR A 187 -18.66 -11.17 -20.68
N PHE A 188 -17.39 -11.00 -20.33
CA PHE A 188 -16.38 -10.30 -21.11
C PHE A 188 -15.37 -11.32 -21.62
N ILE A 189 -15.08 -11.30 -22.92
CA ILE A 189 -14.16 -12.22 -23.56
C ILE A 189 -13.12 -11.43 -24.35
N GLY A 190 -11.84 -11.60 -24.03
CA GLY A 190 -10.72 -10.97 -24.73
C GLY A 190 -9.86 -12.01 -25.45
N PHE A 191 -9.57 -11.79 -26.73
CA PHE A 191 -8.73 -12.63 -27.57
C PHE A 191 -7.49 -11.87 -28.04
N ALA A 192 -6.32 -12.50 -27.99
CA ALA A 192 -5.06 -11.91 -28.46
C ALA A 192 -5.03 -11.57 -29.96
N ALA A 193 -5.87 -12.21 -30.77
CA ALA A 193 -5.98 -11.97 -32.20
C ALA A 193 -7.44 -12.11 -32.69
N THR A 194 -7.73 -11.48 -33.83
CA THR A 194 -9.04 -11.45 -34.48
C THR A 194 -9.48 -12.87 -34.87
N PRO A 195 -10.81 -13.18 -34.86
CA PRO A 195 -11.36 -14.38 -35.49
C PRO A 195 -10.77 -14.68 -36.88
N GLY A 196 -9.91 -15.69 -36.96
CA GLY A 196 -9.26 -16.21 -38.15
C GLY A 196 -7.76 -15.87 -38.30
N GLU A 197 -7.15 -15.11 -37.38
CA GLU A 197 -5.75 -14.61 -37.53
C GLU A 197 -4.81 -15.10 -36.42
N THR A 198 -3.49 -15.15 -36.63
CA THR A 198 -2.56 -15.63 -35.58
C THR A 198 -1.99 -14.51 -34.70
N ALA A 199 -1.76 -14.83 -33.41
CA ALA A 199 -0.96 -14.00 -32.52
C ALA A 199 0.53 -14.40 -32.65
N SER A 200 1.43 -13.44 -32.45
CA SER A 200 2.87 -13.68 -32.55
C SER A 200 3.48 -13.89 -31.17
N ASP A 201 4.29 -14.94 -31.03
CA ASP A 201 5.04 -15.24 -29.80
C ASP A 201 6.05 -14.11 -29.45
N GLY A 202 6.56 -13.42 -30.47
CA GLY A 202 7.55 -12.36 -30.31
C GLY A 202 8.91 -12.86 -29.76
N GLU A 203 9.89 -11.96 -29.66
CA GLU A 203 11.21 -12.26 -29.07
C GLU A 203 11.38 -11.66 -27.66
N ARG A 204 10.30 -11.13 -27.09
CA ARG A 204 10.30 -10.42 -25.80
C ARG A 204 10.05 -11.39 -24.65
N ARG A 205 10.19 -10.88 -23.42
CA ARG A 205 9.88 -11.64 -22.19
C ARG A 205 8.44 -12.16 -22.17
N ASN A 206 7.50 -11.32 -22.60
CA ASN A 206 6.06 -11.57 -22.60
C ASN A 206 5.49 -11.39 -24.02
N GLY A 207 4.35 -12.03 -24.30
CA GLY A 207 3.59 -11.80 -25.53
C GLY A 207 3.08 -10.36 -25.63
N ALA A 208 2.95 -9.83 -26.85
CA ALA A 208 2.52 -8.43 -27.06
C ALA A 208 1.14 -8.13 -26.43
N TYR A 209 0.24 -9.11 -26.44
CA TYR A 209 -1.09 -9.00 -25.84
C TYR A 209 -1.02 -8.92 -24.32
N THR A 210 -0.30 -9.85 -23.68
CA THR A 210 0.02 -9.79 -22.26
C THR A 210 0.66 -8.45 -21.87
N GLU A 211 1.70 -7.99 -22.57
CA GLU A 211 2.31 -6.68 -22.30
C GLU A 211 1.29 -5.52 -22.33
N GLY A 212 0.37 -5.56 -23.30
CA GLY A 212 -0.72 -4.60 -23.40
C GLY A 212 -1.64 -4.63 -22.19
N ILE A 213 -2.02 -5.83 -21.71
CA ILE A 213 -2.85 -6.01 -20.51
C ILE A 213 -2.12 -5.47 -19.28
N LEU A 214 -0.86 -5.86 -19.07
CA LEU A 214 -0.06 -5.45 -17.91
C LEU A 214 0.09 -3.93 -17.79
N LYS A 215 0.18 -3.21 -18.92
CA LYS A 215 0.25 -1.74 -18.96
C LYS A 215 -1.05 -1.04 -18.57
N ASN A 216 -2.20 -1.71 -18.65
CA ASN A 216 -3.51 -1.06 -18.53
C ASN A 216 -4.37 -1.60 -17.38
N ILE A 217 -4.19 -2.84 -16.94
CA ILE A 217 -5.09 -3.50 -15.98
C ILE A 217 -5.08 -2.85 -14.59
N THR A 218 -3.99 -2.21 -14.19
CA THR A 218 -3.85 -1.50 -12.90
C THR A 218 -4.25 -0.03 -12.98
N VAL A 219 -4.52 0.51 -14.18
CA VAL A 219 -4.87 1.92 -14.35
C VAL A 219 -6.28 2.14 -13.78
N PRO A 220 -6.45 3.03 -12.79
CA PRO A 220 -7.73 3.22 -12.14
C PRO A 220 -8.75 3.93 -13.04
N ASP A 221 -10.04 3.73 -12.73
CA ASP A 221 -11.21 4.35 -13.36
C ASP A 221 -11.41 4.04 -14.84
N LEU A 222 -10.67 3.07 -15.38
CA LEU A 222 -10.92 2.56 -16.72
C LEU A 222 -11.81 1.34 -16.68
N THR A 223 -12.92 1.43 -17.39
CA THR A 223 -13.77 0.26 -17.64
C THR A 223 -12.96 -0.81 -18.36
N ILE A 224 -13.30 -2.08 -18.15
CA ILE A 224 -12.68 -3.21 -18.86
C ILE A 224 -12.73 -3.00 -20.38
N ASP A 225 -13.81 -2.43 -20.89
CA ASP A 225 -13.94 -2.09 -22.29
C ASP A 225 -12.90 -1.06 -22.74
N GLN A 226 -12.67 0.01 -21.98
CA GLN A 226 -11.62 0.99 -22.27
C GLN A 226 -10.22 0.39 -22.15
N ILE A 227 -9.98 -0.45 -21.14
CA ILE A 227 -8.71 -1.17 -20.97
C ILE A 227 -8.40 -1.97 -22.23
N PHE A 228 -9.31 -2.84 -22.66
CA PHE A 228 -9.05 -3.67 -23.83
C PHE A 228 -9.07 -2.91 -25.16
N THR A 229 -9.72 -1.74 -25.25
CA THR A 229 -9.50 -0.81 -26.36
C THR A 229 -8.05 -0.31 -26.40
N ARG A 230 -7.45 0.01 -25.25
CA ARG A 230 -6.03 0.40 -25.15
C ARG A 230 -5.08 -0.77 -25.40
N VAL A 231 -5.42 -1.97 -24.94
CA VAL A 231 -4.69 -3.21 -25.28
C VAL A 231 -4.66 -3.38 -26.80
N ASN A 232 -5.81 -3.27 -27.49
CA ASN A 232 -5.89 -3.38 -28.95
C ASN A 232 -4.99 -2.35 -29.64
N ALA A 233 -5.03 -1.10 -29.20
CA ALA A 233 -4.19 -0.03 -29.75
C ALA A 233 -2.69 -0.31 -29.55
N TYR A 234 -2.30 -0.76 -28.35
CA TYR A 234 -0.92 -1.12 -28.04
C TYR A 234 -0.42 -2.26 -28.92
N VAL A 235 -1.15 -3.37 -29.00
CA VAL A 235 -0.75 -4.56 -29.75
C VAL A 235 -0.69 -4.28 -31.25
N THR A 236 -1.69 -3.61 -31.79
CA THR A 236 -1.71 -3.25 -33.21
C THR A 236 -0.51 -2.39 -33.56
N THR A 237 -0.15 -1.43 -32.70
CA THR A 237 1.00 -0.55 -32.95
C THR A 237 2.33 -1.27 -32.76
N SER A 238 2.51 -2.02 -31.67
CA SER A 238 3.78 -2.66 -31.31
C SER A 238 4.14 -3.82 -32.24
N THR A 239 3.16 -4.43 -32.90
CA THR A 239 3.34 -5.49 -33.91
C THR A 239 3.38 -4.95 -35.35
N GLY A 240 3.31 -3.63 -35.55
CA GLY A 240 3.27 -3.03 -36.88
C GLY A 240 2.03 -3.42 -37.69
N GLY A 241 0.90 -3.65 -37.01
CA GLY A 241 -0.38 -4.03 -37.60
C GLY A 241 -0.58 -5.53 -37.85
N ARG A 242 0.42 -6.36 -37.55
CA ARG A 242 0.40 -7.83 -37.79
C ARG A 242 -0.54 -8.58 -36.87
N GLN A 243 -0.78 -8.06 -35.66
CA GLN A 243 -1.67 -8.67 -34.68
C GLN A 243 -2.72 -7.64 -34.26
N LYS A 244 -4.00 -8.02 -34.36
CA LYS A 244 -5.14 -7.20 -33.95
C LYS A 244 -5.97 -8.00 -32.95
N PRO A 245 -5.91 -7.68 -31.64
CA PRO A 245 -6.73 -8.36 -30.66
C PRO A 245 -8.21 -8.00 -30.81
N PHE A 246 -9.07 -8.87 -30.29
CA PHE A 246 -10.52 -8.75 -30.41
C PHE A 246 -11.17 -8.95 -29.04
N LYS A 247 -12.32 -8.30 -28.80
CA LYS A 247 -13.09 -8.45 -27.57
C LYS A 247 -14.57 -8.60 -27.85
N ASN A 248 -15.26 -9.33 -26.98
CA ASN A 248 -16.71 -9.39 -26.94
C ASN A 248 -17.19 -9.14 -25.50
N SER A 249 -18.12 -8.19 -25.33
CA SER A 249 -18.60 -7.76 -24.01
C SER A 249 -20.12 -7.78 -24.00
N SER A 250 -20.69 -8.40 -22.97
CA SER A 250 -22.13 -8.47 -22.73
C SER A 250 -22.50 -8.09 -21.29
N PHE A 251 -21.60 -7.34 -20.64
CA PHE A 251 -21.82 -6.82 -19.31
C PHE A 251 -23.01 -5.85 -19.30
N ILE A 252 -23.82 -5.96 -18.25
CA ILE A 252 -25.02 -5.13 -18.06
C ILE A 252 -24.64 -3.79 -17.40
N SER A 253 -23.50 -3.77 -16.70
CA SER A 253 -22.93 -2.59 -16.05
C SER A 253 -21.41 -2.55 -16.24
N ASP A 254 -20.84 -1.35 -16.15
CA ASP A 254 -19.40 -1.18 -16.28
C ASP A 254 -18.63 -1.85 -15.14
N TYR A 255 -17.56 -2.56 -15.51
CA TYR A 255 -16.61 -3.15 -14.57
C TYR A 255 -15.26 -2.44 -14.67
N CYS A 256 -14.67 -2.10 -13.52
CA CYS A 256 -13.29 -1.64 -13.41
C CYS A 256 -12.46 -2.63 -12.58
N PHE A 257 -11.22 -2.87 -13.01
CA PHE A 257 -10.25 -3.62 -12.20
C PHE A 257 -9.81 -2.81 -10.98
N SER A 258 -9.58 -1.51 -11.17
CA SER A 258 -9.16 -0.54 -10.16
C SER A 258 -9.96 0.77 -10.28
N VAL A 259 -10.20 1.45 -9.17
CA VAL A 259 -10.95 2.71 -9.06
C VAL A 259 -10.12 3.71 -8.26
N SER A 260 -10.05 4.96 -8.72
CA SER A 260 -9.41 6.02 -7.95
C SER A 260 -10.30 6.35 -6.76
N ARG A 261 -9.70 6.42 -5.59
CA ARG A 261 -10.43 6.72 -4.37
C ARG A 261 -10.88 8.17 -4.35
N LYS A 262 -12.17 8.44 -4.61
CA LYS A 262 -12.77 9.77 -4.52
C LYS A 262 -13.40 9.94 -3.14
N LEU A 263 -12.64 10.52 -2.21
CA LEU A 263 -13.19 10.93 -0.93
C LEU A 263 -14.10 12.17 -1.10
N LYS A 264 -15.37 12.04 -0.68
CA LYS A 264 -16.25 13.19 -0.41
C LYS A 264 -15.87 13.80 0.93
N PHE A 265 -15.51 15.08 0.93
CA PHE A 265 -15.33 15.87 2.14
C PHE A 265 -16.49 16.84 2.36
N SER A 266 -16.87 16.99 3.62
CA SER A 266 -17.83 17.98 4.10
C SER A 266 -17.25 19.38 3.94
N ASN A 267 -18.06 20.29 3.40
CA ASN A 267 -17.77 21.70 3.33
C ASN A 267 -17.72 22.30 4.74
N ASP A 268 -16.53 22.45 5.30
CA ASP A 268 -16.24 23.42 6.36
C ASP A 268 -14.77 23.88 6.23
N LEU A 269 -14.49 24.62 5.16
CA LEU A 269 -13.19 25.25 4.94
C LEU A 269 -13.15 26.61 5.65
N LYS A 270 -12.47 26.68 6.80
CA LYS A 270 -11.79 27.92 7.21
C LYS A 270 -10.45 28.01 6.49
N LYS A 271 -10.27 29.10 5.72
CA LYS A 271 -9.06 29.46 4.95
C LYS A 271 -7.77 29.12 5.72
N SER A 272 -6.83 28.43 5.05
CA SER A 272 -5.52 28.12 5.60
C SER A 272 -4.61 29.37 5.60
N THR A 273 -3.89 29.59 6.69
CA THR A 273 -2.77 30.55 6.79
C THR A 273 -1.40 29.86 6.78
N PHE A 274 -1.35 28.53 6.65
CA PHE A 274 -0.12 27.75 6.73
C PHE A 274 0.59 27.69 5.37
N LEU A 275 1.86 28.12 5.33
CA LEU A 275 2.73 27.99 4.16
C LEU A 275 3.35 26.59 4.14
N GLN A 276 3.00 25.79 3.14
CA GLN A 276 3.67 24.50 2.93
C GLN A 276 5.13 24.73 2.50
N PRO A 277 6.06 23.81 2.86
CA PRO A 277 7.42 23.84 2.34
C PRO A 277 7.43 23.82 0.81
N SER A 278 8.44 24.46 0.23
CA SER A 278 8.61 24.46 -1.22
C SER A 278 9.00 23.08 -1.74
N SER A 279 8.38 22.66 -2.84
CA SER A 279 8.70 21.38 -3.49
C SER A 279 8.41 21.43 -4.99
N GLU A 280 8.65 20.33 -5.72
CA GLU A 280 8.24 20.19 -7.13
C GLU A 280 6.72 19.97 -7.29
N MET A 281 5.99 19.98 -6.18
CA MET A 281 4.53 20.11 -6.11
C MET A 281 4.11 21.05 -4.97
N VAL A 282 3.07 21.85 -5.17
CA VAL A 282 2.44 22.59 -4.08
C VAL A 282 0.92 22.58 -4.21
N ILE A 283 0.23 22.61 -3.09
CA ILE A 283 -1.22 22.86 -3.03
C ILE A 283 -1.44 24.34 -2.70
N SER A 284 -2.40 25.00 -3.37
CA SER A 284 -2.80 26.36 -3.01
C SER A 284 -3.39 26.39 -1.59
N SER A 285 -3.25 27.49 -0.84
CA SER A 285 -3.78 27.54 0.55
C SER A 285 -5.31 27.53 0.64
N ASP A 286 -6.01 27.84 -0.46
CA ASP A 286 -7.45 27.64 -0.58
C ASP A 286 -7.82 26.21 -1.03
N GLU A 287 -6.82 25.36 -1.25
CA GLU A 287 -6.93 23.92 -1.53
C GLU A 287 -7.77 23.63 -2.77
N GLN A 288 -7.79 24.58 -3.71
CA GLN A 288 -8.49 24.43 -4.98
C GLN A 288 -7.57 23.86 -6.06
N TYR A 289 -6.28 24.23 -6.05
CA TYR A 289 -5.33 23.83 -7.08
C TYR A 289 -4.11 23.09 -6.52
N LEU A 290 -3.67 22.10 -7.28
CA LEU A 290 -2.37 21.45 -7.16
C LEU A 290 -1.52 21.86 -8.35
N PHE A 291 -0.30 22.34 -8.08
CA PHE A 291 0.66 22.66 -9.11
C PHE A 291 1.72 21.57 -9.11
N THR A 292 1.91 20.90 -10.25
CA THR A 292 2.90 19.82 -10.42
C THR A 292 3.85 20.14 -11.55
N VAL A 293 5.12 19.74 -11.42
CA VAL A 293 6.14 20.00 -12.42
C VAL A 293 6.52 18.73 -13.17
N GLU A 294 6.42 18.76 -14.48
CA GLU A 294 6.79 17.63 -15.34
C GLU A 294 8.32 17.53 -15.46
N THR A 295 8.84 16.34 -15.14
CA THR A 295 10.28 16.07 -15.26
C THR A 295 10.69 16.01 -16.74
N GLY A 296 11.75 16.73 -17.10
CA GLY A 296 12.31 16.76 -18.45
C GLY A 296 11.80 17.91 -19.33
N THR A 297 10.52 18.28 -19.22
CA THR A 297 9.97 19.45 -19.95
C THR A 297 9.98 20.72 -19.12
N GLY A 298 9.91 20.60 -17.78
CA GLY A 298 9.80 21.73 -16.87
C GLY A 298 8.45 22.44 -16.95
N GLU A 299 7.46 21.84 -17.62
CA GLU A 299 6.10 22.36 -17.69
C GLU A 299 5.43 22.30 -16.31
N ILE A 300 4.68 23.35 -15.98
CA ILE A 300 3.90 23.39 -14.74
C ILE A 300 2.45 23.11 -15.06
N ASN A 301 1.93 21.98 -14.58
CA ASN A 301 0.54 21.61 -14.68
C ASN A 301 -0.25 22.15 -13.49
N ILE A 302 -1.31 22.90 -13.78
CA ILE A 302 -2.31 23.35 -12.82
C ILE A 302 -3.41 22.30 -12.81
N ARG A 303 -3.59 21.64 -11.68
CA ARG A 303 -4.55 20.56 -11.47
C ARG A 303 -5.63 20.99 -10.49
N ASP A 304 -6.84 20.49 -10.69
CA ASP A 304 -7.89 20.57 -9.69
C ASP A 304 -7.50 19.72 -8.48
N ALA A 305 -7.44 20.31 -7.28
CA ALA A 305 -6.93 19.59 -6.11
C ALA A 305 -7.83 18.42 -5.69
N LYS A 306 -9.12 18.46 -6.03
CA LYS A 306 -10.09 17.42 -5.68
C LYS A 306 -10.07 16.24 -6.63
N THR A 307 -9.87 16.49 -7.92
CA THR A 307 -9.93 15.48 -8.98
C THR A 307 -8.58 15.12 -9.57
N THR A 308 -7.53 15.90 -9.25
CA THR A 308 -6.15 15.83 -9.78
C THR A 308 -6.01 15.97 -11.31
N ASN A 309 -7.12 16.22 -11.98
CA ASN A 309 -7.18 16.49 -13.41
C ASN A 309 -6.48 17.80 -13.75
N ILE A 310 -5.76 17.81 -14.87
CA ILE A 310 -5.13 19.02 -15.40
C ILE A 310 -6.22 19.97 -15.88
N ILE A 311 -6.22 21.18 -15.33
CA ILE A 311 -7.07 22.31 -15.74
C ILE A 311 -6.35 23.12 -16.83
N SER A 312 -5.06 23.37 -16.62
CA SER A 312 -4.23 24.19 -17.52
C SER A 312 -2.76 23.80 -17.37
N THR A 313 -1.97 24.11 -18.40
CA THR A 313 -0.52 23.87 -18.42
C THR A 313 0.19 25.17 -18.76
N LEU A 314 1.23 25.49 -17.99
CA LEU A 314 2.09 26.63 -18.24
C LEU A 314 3.20 26.20 -19.20
N ALA A 315 3.06 26.59 -20.48
CA ALA A 315 3.91 26.16 -21.59
C ALA A 315 5.32 26.81 -21.63
N ASN A 316 5.60 27.75 -20.73
CA ASN A 316 6.89 28.44 -20.73
C ASN A 316 7.90 27.61 -19.93
N GLY A 317 8.69 26.84 -20.68
CA GLY A 317 9.71 25.91 -20.21
C GLY A 317 10.57 26.49 -19.09
N VAL A 318 10.46 25.86 -17.93
CA VAL A 318 11.37 26.11 -16.81
C VAL A 318 12.57 25.19 -17.04
N GLY A 319 13.74 25.75 -17.36
CA GLY A 319 14.91 24.93 -17.75
C GLY A 319 15.23 23.87 -16.69
N LYS A 320 15.29 24.29 -15.42
CA LYS A 320 15.25 23.39 -14.26
C LYS A 320 14.57 24.08 -13.10
N LEU A 321 13.31 23.75 -12.89
CA LEU A 321 12.53 24.21 -11.75
C LEU A 321 13.07 23.56 -10.47
N VAL A 322 13.41 24.38 -9.48
CA VAL A 322 14.02 23.92 -8.22
C VAL A 322 13.08 24.08 -7.02
N SER A 323 12.22 25.08 -7.08
CA SER A 323 11.30 25.40 -5.99
C SER A 323 10.08 26.10 -6.55
N LEU A 324 8.91 25.68 -6.10
CA LEU A 324 7.62 26.22 -6.44
C LEU A 324 6.80 26.43 -5.16
N ASN A 325 6.10 27.55 -5.11
CA ASN A 325 5.23 27.92 -4.01
C ASN A 325 3.99 28.63 -4.54
N ALA A 326 2.85 28.39 -3.93
CA ALA A 326 1.61 29.09 -4.24
C ALA A 326 0.90 29.36 -2.93
N ARG A 327 0.48 30.61 -2.74
CA ARG A 327 -0.33 30.91 -1.56
C ARG A 327 -1.80 30.84 -1.88
N ASP A 328 -2.25 31.39 -2.98
CA ASP A 328 -3.66 31.34 -3.36
C ASP A 328 -3.79 30.75 -4.75
N LYS A 329 -5.03 30.63 -5.23
CA LYS A 329 -5.31 30.20 -6.59
C LYS A 329 -4.94 31.23 -7.67
N GLN A 330 -4.48 32.42 -7.30
CA GLN A 330 -4.14 33.48 -8.24
C GLN A 330 -2.63 33.52 -8.52
N TRP A 331 -1.79 33.42 -7.49
CA TRP A 331 -0.36 33.66 -7.61
C TRP A 331 0.46 32.41 -7.39
N LEU A 332 1.22 32.06 -8.43
CA LEU A 332 2.22 31.00 -8.42
C LEU A 332 3.63 31.62 -8.50
N TYR A 333 4.51 31.20 -7.61
CA TYR A 333 5.90 31.64 -7.52
C TYR A 333 6.82 30.47 -7.83
N TYR A 334 7.79 30.65 -8.71
CA TYR A 334 8.75 29.61 -9.04
C TYR A 334 10.11 30.17 -9.43
N ILE A 335 11.16 29.36 -9.24
CA ILE A 335 12.53 29.68 -9.65
C ILE A 335 13.04 28.72 -10.72
N ASP A 336 13.76 29.27 -11.69
CA ASP A 336 14.54 28.52 -12.67
C ASP A 336 16.02 28.64 -12.33
N SER A 337 16.64 27.51 -11.99
CA SER A 337 18.06 27.48 -11.66
C SER A 337 18.98 27.60 -12.86
N ILE A 338 18.55 27.21 -14.06
CA ILE A 338 19.35 27.35 -15.28
C ILE A 338 19.21 28.77 -15.82
N GLY A 339 17.98 29.27 -15.88
CA GLY A 339 17.69 30.65 -16.25
C GLY A 339 18.19 31.69 -15.23
N HIS A 340 18.55 31.27 -14.02
CA HIS A 340 18.82 32.16 -12.87
C HIS A 340 17.67 33.16 -12.69
N THR A 341 16.42 32.68 -12.70
CA THR A 341 15.26 33.58 -12.63
C THR A 341 14.31 33.25 -11.50
N ALA A 342 13.65 34.28 -10.98
CA ALA A 342 12.47 34.19 -10.15
C ALA A 342 11.26 34.72 -10.93
N ASN A 343 10.15 34.01 -10.82
CA ASN A 343 8.98 34.24 -11.66
C ASN A 343 7.72 34.30 -10.79
N VAL A 344 6.80 35.19 -11.18
CA VAL A 344 5.45 35.30 -10.60
C VAL A 344 4.46 35.13 -11.73
N PHE A 345 3.58 34.15 -11.60
CA PHE A 345 2.57 33.83 -12.59
C PHE A 345 1.16 34.12 -12.04
N ASP A 346 0.37 34.85 -12.80
CA ASP A 346 -1.05 35.03 -12.54
C ASP A 346 -1.83 33.89 -13.19
N VAL A 347 -2.26 32.95 -12.36
CA VAL A 347 -3.03 31.75 -12.73
C VAL A 347 -4.37 32.13 -13.36
N LYS A 348 -5.04 33.15 -12.83
CA LYS A 348 -6.37 33.56 -13.32
C LYS A 348 -6.26 34.25 -14.68
N ALA A 349 -5.26 35.10 -14.85
CA ALA A 349 -4.99 35.77 -16.12
C ALA A 349 -4.25 34.88 -17.13
N ASN A 350 -3.80 33.69 -16.71
CA ASN A 350 -2.93 32.80 -17.47
C ASN A 350 -1.72 33.52 -18.08
N LYS A 351 -1.05 34.35 -17.27
CA LYS A 351 0.00 35.26 -17.72
C LYS A 351 1.15 35.31 -16.73
N LEU A 352 2.38 35.34 -17.27
CA LEU A 352 3.55 35.69 -16.49
C LEU A 352 3.47 37.17 -16.07
N SER A 353 3.34 37.41 -14.77
CA SER A 353 3.23 38.74 -14.17
C SER A 353 4.60 39.36 -13.93
N MET A 354 5.59 38.53 -13.57
CA MET A 354 6.97 38.93 -13.37
C MET A 354 7.93 37.87 -13.90
N HIS A 355 9.00 38.35 -14.54
CA HIS A 355 10.21 37.59 -14.86
C HIS A 355 11.43 38.37 -14.37
N MET A 356 12.17 37.84 -13.40
CA MET A 356 13.31 38.53 -12.79
C MET A 356 14.59 37.70 -12.92
N LYS A 357 15.64 38.30 -13.49
CA LYS A 357 16.99 37.72 -13.52
C LYS A 357 17.70 37.94 -12.18
N LEU A 358 18.44 36.94 -11.73
CA LEU A 358 19.21 36.93 -10.49
C LEU A 358 20.71 36.78 -10.78
N ASP A 359 21.53 37.43 -9.95
CA ASP A 359 23.00 37.38 -10.05
C ASP A 359 23.61 36.13 -9.39
N TYR A 360 22.77 35.23 -8.90
CA TYR A 360 23.15 33.99 -8.25
C TYR A 360 22.23 32.85 -8.71
N VAL A 361 22.66 31.61 -8.51
CA VAL A 361 21.84 30.42 -8.81
C VAL A 361 20.77 30.31 -7.72
N PRO A 362 19.47 30.48 -8.03
CA PRO A 362 18.43 30.39 -7.03
C PRO A 362 18.29 28.96 -6.50
N SER A 363 18.00 28.83 -5.20
CA SER A 363 17.80 27.55 -4.52
C SER A 363 16.42 27.38 -3.91
N ASP A 364 15.79 28.47 -3.47
CA ASP A 364 14.46 28.42 -2.88
C ASP A 364 13.68 29.73 -3.01
N ILE A 365 12.35 29.66 -2.93
CA ILE A 365 11.44 30.81 -3.02
C ILE A 365 10.24 30.64 -2.09
N ILE A 366 10.00 31.64 -1.23
CA ILE A 366 8.91 31.60 -0.24
C ILE A 366 8.26 32.98 -0.09
N PRO A 367 6.93 33.10 -0.19
CA PRO A 367 6.25 34.35 0.11
C PRO A 367 6.08 34.57 1.62
N SER A 368 6.02 35.84 2.01
CA SER A 368 5.59 36.28 3.34
C SER A 368 4.11 35.95 3.63
N ILE A 369 3.76 35.84 4.92
CA ILE A 369 2.37 35.61 5.36
C ILE A 369 1.43 36.76 5.00
N ASP A 370 1.87 37.90 4.49
CA ASP A 370 0.97 38.94 3.96
C ASP A 370 1.06 39.09 2.44
N ASN A 371 1.83 38.23 1.74
CA ASN A 371 2.05 38.29 0.29
C ASN A 371 2.60 39.65 -0.19
N LYS A 372 3.29 40.39 0.68
CA LYS A 372 3.93 41.64 0.27
C LYS A 372 5.37 41.43 -0.14
N ILE A 373 6.05 40.53 0.54
CA ILE A 373 7.45 40.19 0.31
C ILE A 373 7.59 38.77 -0.22
N LEU A 374 8.42 38.59 -1.24
CA LEU A 374 8.89 37.30 -1.75
C LEU A 374 10.36 37.14 -1.38
N TYR A 375 10.67 36.10 -0.60
CA TYR A 375 12.04 35.76 -0.23
C TYR A 375 12.62 34.78 -1.25
N ILE A 376 13.77 35.11 -1.81
CA ILE A 376 14.44 34.27 -2.82
C ILE A 376 15.85 33.97 -2.32
N SER A 377 16.16 32.70 -2.07
CA SER A 377 17.53 32.30 -1.73
C SER A 377 18.28 31.80 -2.94
N GLY A 378 19.60 31.85 -2.85
CA GLY A 378 20.46 31.21 -3.82
C GLY A 378 21.93 31.31 -3.45
N ASN A 379 22.78 30.86 -4.36
CA ASN A 379 24.20 30.71 -4.10
C ASN A 379 25.00 31.08 -5.36
N ASN A 380 26.18 31.67 -5.16
CA ASN A 380 27.24 31.68 -6.16
C ASN A 380 28.39 30.78 -5.70
N LYS A 381 29.57 30.90 -6.31
CA LYS A 381 30.75 30.11 -5.94
C LYS A 381 31.28 30.43 -4.54
N GLU A 382 31.01 31.62 -4.01
CA GLU A 382 31.69 32.18 -2.83
C GLU A 382 30.76 32.34 -1.62
N SER A 383 29.44 32.47 -1.82
CA SER A 383 28.48 32.84 -0.78
C SER A 383 27.03 32.46 -1.12
N GLY A 384 26.21 32.37 -0.06
CA GLY A 384 24.75 32.31 -0.18
C GLY A 384 24.11 33.69 -0.09
N TYR A 385 22.90 33.81 -0.57
CA TYR A 385 22.13 35.06 -0.56
C TYR A 385 20.66 34.80 -0.25
N VAL A 386 20.02 35.80 0.35
CA VAL A 386 18.56 35.93 0.47
C VAL A 386 18.18 37.32 -0.04
N SER A 387 17.43 37.37 -1.13
CA SER A 387 16.85 38.61 -1.65
C SER A 387 15.41 38.75 -1.19
N TYR A 388 15.04 40.00 -0.91
CA TYR A 388 13.73 40.44 -0.45
C TYR A 388 13.13 41.21 -1.61
N LEU A 389 12.04 40.70 -2.16
CA LEU A 389 11.36 41.29 -3.28
C LEU A 389 10.01 41.81 -2.82
N ASP A 390 9.74 43.08 -3.09
CA ASP A 390 8.41 43.65 -2.90
C ASP A 390 7.53 43.27 -4.10
N ILE A 391 6.47 42.52 -3.82
CA ILE A 391 5.59 41.92 -4.84
C ILE A 391 4.76 43.01 -5.56
N ALA A 392 4.41 44.10 -4.87
CA ALA A 392 3.59 45.15 -5.47
C ALA A 392 4.38 45.98 -6.50
N SER A 393 5.63 46.31 -6.19
CA SER A 393 6.51 47.11 -7.05
C SER A 393 7.37 46.28 -8.00
N ASN A 394 7.38 44.96 -7.83
CA ASN A 394 8.22 44.02 -8.59
C ASN A 394 9.73 44.30 -8.46
N LYS A 395 10.19 44.82 -7.32
CA LYS A 395 11.59 45.22 -7.10
C LYS A 395 12.22 44.47 -5.94
N VAL A 396 13.49 44.09 -6.11
CA VAL A 396 14.33 43.68 -4.99
C VAL A 396 14.61 44.91 -4.13
N THR A 397 14.11 44.91 -2.90
CA THR A 397 14.34 45.97 -1.92
C THR A 397 15.65 45.76 -1.18
N LYS A 398 16.11 44.52 -1.07
CA LYS A 398 17.30 44.15 -0.30
C LYS A 398 17.85 42.79 -0.70
N THR A 399 19.17 42.63 -0.60
CA THR A 399 19.83 41.33 -0.67
C THR A 399 20.78 41.18 0.51
N ARG A 400 20.73 40.02 1.17
CA ARG A 400 21.54 39.69 2.35
C ARG A 400 22.44 38.51 2.05
N ALA A 401 23.73 38.68 2.27
CA ALA A 401 24.70 37.58 2.20
C ALA A 401 24.54 36.64 3.40
N ILE A 402 24.61 35.33 3.13
CA ILE A 402 24.56 34.24 4.10
C ILE A 402 25.83 33.41 3.96
N LYS A 403 26.61 33.36 5.04
CA LYS A 403 27.84 32.57 5.11
C LYS A 403 27.53 31.07 4.94
N ASN A 404 28.34 30.36 4.14
CA ASN A 404 28.24 28.92 3.87
C ASN A 404 26.99 28.46 3.08
N GLY A 405 26.34 29.39 2.38
CA GLY A 405 25.28 29.06 1.44
C GLY A 405 23.92 28.75 2.10
N VAL A 406 22.89 28.79 1.27
CA VAL A 406 21.50 28.48 1.64
C VAL A 406 21.00 27.32 0.78
N SER A 407 20.58 26.24 1.43
CA SER A 407 19.98 25.08 0.74
C SER A 407 18.47 25.28 0.57
N LYS A 408 17.73 25.37 1.69
CA LYS A 408 16.27 25.59 1.73
C LYS A 408 15.90 26.67 2.74
N MET A 409 14.72 27.25 2.57
CA MET A 409 14.11 28.20 3.48
C MET A 409 12.77 27.68 4.01
N ILE A 410 12.30 28.21 5.14
CA ILE A 410 10.89 28.10 5.55
C ILE A 410 10.51 29.27 6.46
N MET A 411 9.28 29.78 6.30
CA MET A 411 8.71 30.82 7.16
C MET A 411 8.09 30.18 8.41
N SER A 412 8.25 30.82 9.57
CA SER A 412 7.53 30.42 10.78
C SER A 412 6.02 30.56 10.57
N ALA A 413 5.20 29.72 11.21
CA ALA A 413 3.75 29.73 10.99
C ALA A 413 3.09 31.05 11.45
N ASP A 414 3.75 31.80 12.33
CA ASP A 414 3.36 33.14 12.76
C ASP A 414 3.97 34.29 11.94
N GLY A 415 4.80 33.98 10.93
CA GLY A 415 5.35 34.92 9.95
C GLY A 415 6.47 35.81 10.49
N LYS A 416 6.96 35.55 11.70
CA LYS A 416 7.98 36.39 12.35
C LYS A 416 9.40 36.03 11.94
N TYR A 417 9.67 34.78 11.60
CA TYR A 417 11.02 34.30 11.35
C TYR A 417 11.13 33.54 10.04
N LEU A 418 12.22 33.79 9.32
CA LEU A 418 12.65 32.99 8.17
C LEU A 418 13.81 32.10 8.61
N TYR A 419 13.61 30.80 8.52
CA TYR A 419 14.58 29.77 8.86
C TYR A 419 15.31 29.30 7.60
N LEU A 420 16.63 29.20 7.67
CA LEU A 420 17.48 28.85 6.53
C LEU A 420 18.35 27.64 6.88
N SER A 421 18.23 26.58 6.08
CA SER A 421 19.15 25.46 6.18
C SER A 421 20.47 25.77 5.45
N PRO A 422 21.61 25.42 6.06
CA PRO A 422 22.91 25.71 5.47
C PRO A 422 23.20 24.75 4.31
N LYS A 423 23.99 25.21 3.33
CA LYS A 423 24.48 24.38 2.22
C LYS A 423 25.77 23.65 2.57
N SER A 424 26.56 24.15 3.52
CA SER A 424 27.79 23.52 4.00
C SER A 424 28.04 23.73 5.50
N LEU A 425 28.76 22.77 6.10
CA LEU A 425 29.24 22.79 7.48
C LEU A 425 30.28 23.91 7.72
N PRO A 426 30.55 24.32 8.98
CA PRO A 426 30.08 23.76 10.26
C PRO A 426 28.81 24.42 10.83
N ASN A 427 28.19 25.35 10.10
CA ASN A 427 27.06 26.13 10.65
C ASN A 427 25.80 25.27 10.76
N GLY A 428 24.98 25.57 11.76
CA GLY A 428 23.60 25.10 11.84
C GLY A 428 22.60 26.05 11.19
N LEU A 429 21.36 26.00 11.66
CA LEU A 429 20.24 26.80 11.15
C LEU A 429 20.54 28.30 11.27
N THR A 430 20.33 29.08 10.20
CA THR A 430 20.34 30.55 10.27
C THR A 430 18.91 31.07 10.43
N ILE A 431 18.71 32.03 11.34
CA ILE A 431 17.38 32.56 11.67
C ILE A 431 17.37 34.06 11.40
N ILE A 432 16.46 34.49 10.53
CA ILE A 432 16.24 35.90 10.21
C ILE A 432 14.92 36.34 10.81
N ASP A 433 14.92 37.44 11.56
CA ASP A 433 13.69 38.15 11.90
C ASP A 433 13.12 38.79 10.63
N ALA A 434 11.95 38.34 10.20
CA ALA A 434 11.35 38.77 8.94
C ALA A 434 10.91 40.24 8.95
N ARG A 435 10.61 40.80 10.13
CA ARG A 435 10.17 42.20 10.29
C ARG A 435 11.34 43.15 10.41
N LEU A 436 12.35 42.79 11.20
CA LEU A 436 13.56 43.61 11.38
C LEU A 436 14.58 43.39 10.25
N GLU A 437 14.39 42.31 9.49
CA GLU A 437 15.31 41.82 8.46
C GLU A 437 16.72 41.59 9.01
N LYS A 438 16.86 41.22 10.29
CA LYS A 438 18.15 41.03 10.97
C LYS A 438 18.36 39.55 11.28
N ILE A 439 19.62 39.11 11.17
CA ILE A 439 20.01 37.78 11.63
C ILE A 439 19.94 37.78 13.15
N LYS A 440 19.09 36.92 13.72
CA LYS A 440 18.86 36.83 15.16
C LYS A 440 19.83 35.85 15.82
N MET A 441 20.04 34.67 15.21
CA MET A 441 20.79 33.57 15.82
C MET A 441 21.27 32.57 14.76
N LYS A 442 22.33 31.82 15.09
CA LYS A 442 22.78 30.60 14.40
C LYS A 442 22.76 29.45 15.40
N SER A 443 22.16 28.30 15.07
CA SER A 443 22.24 27.12 15.96
C SER A 443 23.69 26.60 16.02
N SER A 444 24.08 26.06 17.18
CA SER A 444 25.45 25.58 17.45
C SER A 444 25.76 24.22 16.84
N GLU A 445 24.74 23.42 16.53
CA GLU A 445 24.89 22.09 15.93
C GLU A 445 24.68 22.17 14.42
N GLY A 446 25.72 21.77 13.67
CA GLY A 446 25.75 21.82 12.20
C GLY A 446 25.07 20.61 11.57
N PHE A 447 24.27 20.85 10.55
CA PHE A 447 23.67 19.84 9.66
C PHE A 447 23.63 20.41 8.25
N ILE A 448 23.63 19.59 7.20
CA ILE A 448 23.40 20.07 5.83
C ILE A 448 21.95 19.76 5.46
N GLY A 449 21.11 20.80 5.39
CA GLY A 449 19.67 20.61 5.29
C GLY A 449 19.17 20.45 3.85
N LYS A 450 18.84 19.22 3.42
CA LYS A 450 18.16 18.97 2.11
C LYS A 450 16.70 19.44 2.11
N ALA A 451 16.02 19.26 3.23
CA ALA A 451 14.64 19.67 3.45
C ALA A 451 14.50 20.34 4.81
N ILE A 452 13.53 21.26 4.92
CA ILE A 452 13.19 21.96 6.15
C ILE A 452 11.68 22.21 6.20
N GLY A 453 11.07 22.14 7.38
CA GLY A 453 9.64 22.38 7.54
C GLY A 453 9.26 22.76 8.97
N VAL A 454 8.22 23.58 9.12
CA VAL A 454 7.72 24.07 10.42
C VAL A 454 6.36 23.44 10.69
N THR A 455 6.10 23.00 11.91
CA THR A 455 4.77 22.51 12.31
C THR A 455 3.75 23.65 12.34
N PRO A 456 2.47 23.41 11.97
CA PRO A 456 1.45 24.47 11.96
C PRO A 456 1.19 25.15 13.31
N ASP A 457 1.42 24.45 14.42
CA ASP A 457 1.38 24.99 15.78
C ASP A 457 2.59 25.89 16.14
N ASN A 458 3.55 26.05 15.23
CA ASN A 458 4.78 26.82 15.36
C ASN A 458 5.69 26.38 16.52
N GLN A 459 5.61 25.12 16.95
CA GLN A 459 6.41 24.61 18.07
C GLN A 459 7.70 23.93 17.64
N LYS A 460 7.70 23.25 16.49
CA LYS A 460 8.82 22.41 16.05
C LYS A 460 9.22 22.69 14.61
N LEU A 461 10.52 22.52 14.37
CA LEU A 461 11.16 22.60 13.07
C LEU A 461 11.79 21.25 12.74
N TYR A 462 11.52 20.74 11.55
CA TYR A 462 12.07 19.49 11.04
C TYR A 462 13.10 19.80 9.98
N THR A 463 14.25 19.13 10.04
CA THR A 463 15.33 19.28 9.05
C THR A 463 15.88 17.91 8.68
N SER A 464 16.22 17.69 7.42
CA SER A 464 16.88 16.45 6.97
C SER A 464 18.35 16.68 6.69
N ASN A 465 19.21 15.81 7.21
CA ASN A 465 20.64 15.89 6.98
C ASN A 465 21.03 15.07 5.73
N SER A 466 21.79 15.69 4.82
CA SER A 466 22.09 15.11 3.51
C SER A 466 23.00 13.88 3.55
N ASP A 467 23.81 13.75 4.60
CA ASP A 467 24.99 12.86 4.60
C ASP A 467 24.82 11.62 5.50
N ASP A 468 23.87 11.61 6.44
CA ASP A 468 23.75 10.53 7.43
C ASP A 468 22.34 9.94 7.59
N SER A 469 21.42 10.26 6.67
CA SER A 469 20.03 9.74 6.71
C SER A 469 19.34 9.98 8.06
N LYS A 470 19.44 11.21 8.58
CA LYS A 470 18.78 11.63 9.81
C LYS A 470 17.82 12.79 9.59
N ILE A 471 16.76 12.80 10.38
CA ILE A 471 15.82 13.91 10.49
C ILE A 471 15.93 14.48 11.91
N ASN A 472 16.34 15.73 12.03
CA ASN A 472 16.40 16.43 13.31
C ASN A 472 15.08 17.17 13.56
N ILE A 473 14.60 17.04 14.80
CA ILE A 473 13.41 17.69 15.32
C ILE A 473 13.89 18.75 16.29
N ILE A 474 13.69 20.02 15.96
CA ILE A 474 14.24 21.17 16.65
C ILE A 474 13.10 21.95 17.31
N ASP A 475 13.26 22.31 18.57
CA ASP A 475 12.33 23.20 19.27
C ASP A 475 12.48 24.64 18.76
N ILE A 476 11.39 25.30 18.36
CA ILE A 476 11.44 26.65 17.78
C ILE A 476 11.74 27.73 18.83
N ASN A 477 11.51 27.49 20.11
CA ASN A 477 11.75 28.49 21.15
C ASN A 477 13.23 28.54 21.55
N THR A 478 13.86 27.37 21.65
CA THR A 478 15.24 27.19 22.13
C THR A 478 16.24 26.92 21.01
N PHE A 479 15.77 26.51 19.83
CA PHE A 479 16.56 26.07 18.67
C PHE A 479 17.52 24.92 18.96
N LYS A 480 17.18 24.09 19.96
CA LYS A 480 17.90 22.85 20.28
C LYS A 480 17.24 21.65 19.62
N ILE A 481 18.04 20.65 19.27
CA ILE A 481 17.54 19.36 18.80
C ILE A 481 16.84 18.66 19.98
N LEU A 482 15.54 18.41 19.84
CA LEU A 482 14.73 17.63 20.78
C LEU A 482 14.92 16.13 20.56
N ASN A 483 14.96 15.72 19.30
CA ASN A 483 15.11 14.33 18.91
C ASN A 483 15.70 14.22 17.49
N THR A 484 16.32 13.09 17.20
CA THR A 484 16.78 12.75 15.86
C THR A 484 16.27 11.36 15.50
N VAL A 485 15.54 11.25 14.39
CA VAL A 485 15.03 9.97 13.87
C VAL A 485 15.82 9.52 12.65
N VAL A 486 15.98 8.20 12.50
CA VAL A 486 16.70 7.60 11.37
C VAL A 486 15.77 7.56 10.14
N GLY A 487 16.14 8.34 9.12
CA GLY A 487 15.41 8.44 7.85
C GLY A 487 15.98 9.55 6.97
N GLU A 488 15.96 9.35 5.65
CA GLU A 488 16.20 10.42 4.69
C GLU A 488 14.89 11.17 4.42
N ALA A 489 14.97 12.48 4.21
CA ALA A 489 13.85 13.24 3.65
C ALA A 489 14.34 14.27 2.61
N THR A 490 13.70 14.25 1.44
CA THR A 490 13.83 15.27 0.39
C THR A 490 12.75 16.33 0.49
N SER A 491 11.64 16.03 1.16
CA SER A 491 10.57 16.98 1.46
C SER A 491 9.84 16.62 2.76
N PHE A 492 9.27 17.64 3.42
CA PHE A 492 8.38 17.47 4.57
C PHE A 492 6.99 18.01 4.24
N ALA A 493 5.98 17.39 4.84
CA ALA A 493 4.65 17.97 4.89
C ALA A 493 3.96 17.65 6.22
N PHE A 494 3.01 18.49 6.60
CA PHE A 494 2.45 18.51 7.95
C PHE A 494 0.93 18.44 7.90
N THR A 495 0.36 17.67 8.83
CA THR A 495 -1.08 17.72 9.10
C THR A 495 -1.44 19.02 9.79
N LYS A 496 -2.59 19.61 9.43
CA LYS A 496 -3.04 20.91 9.96
C LYS A 496 -3.23 20.91 11.47
N ASP A 497 -3.65 19.79 12.05
CA ASP A 497 -3.78 19.64 13.50
C ASP A 497 -2.43 19.44 14.22
N SER A 498 -1.32 19.51 13.47
CA SER A 498 0.05 19.34 13.95
C SER A 498 0.28 18.02 14.67
N LYS A 499 -0.51 16.97 14.42
CA LYS A 499 -0.29 15.67 15.08
C LYS A 499 0.73 14.80 14.37
N TYR A 500 0.85 14.94 13.06
CA TYR A 500 1.69 14.10 12.22
C TYR A 500 2.51 14.91 11.22
N VAL A 501 3.74 14.47 11.04
CA VAL A 501 4.73 14.96 10.09
C VAL A 501 5.06 13.86 9.10
N PHE A 502 5.08 14.18 7.83
CA PHE A 502 5.40 13.24 6.76
C PHE A 502 6.72 13.63 6.13
N ALA A 503 7.66 12.70 6.11
CA ALA A 503 9.00 12.88 5.57
C ALA A 503 9.15 11.98 4.33
N MET A 504 9.19 12.58 3.15
CA MET A 504 9.29 11.86 1.89
C MET A 504 10.76 11.67 1.50
N SER A 505 11.14 10.46 1.11
CA SER A 505 12.41 10.13 0.47
C SER A 505 12.21 9.68 -0.97
N SER A 506 13.27 9.25 -1.64
CA SER A 506 13.22 8.68 -2.99
C SER A 506 12.46 7.35 -3.10
N SER A 507 12.15 6.68 -1.98
CA SER A 507 11.58 5.33 -1.97
C SER A 507 10.42 5.12 -1.00
N LYS A 508 10.18 6.05 -0.07
CA LYS A 508 9.12 5.91 0.94
C LYS A 508 8.70 7.26 1.52
N ILE A 509 7.56 7.28 2.20
CA ILE A 509 7.16 8.35 3.12
C ILE A 509 7.17 7.78 4.53
N LEU A 510 7.89 8.43 5.43
CA LEU A 510 7.82 8.16 6.87
C LEU A 510 6.74 9.04 7.49
N MET A 511 5.84 8.43 8.24
CA MET A 511 4.89 9.15 9.09
C MET A 511 5.46 9.23 10.50
N ILE A 512 5.69 10.45 10.98
CA ILE A 512 6.26 10.77 12.28
C ILE A 512 5.17 11.40 13.14
N SER A 513 5.02 10.90 14.37
CA SER A 513 4.20 11.52 15.39
C SER A 513 4.84 12.81 15.86
N ASN A 514 4.13 13.93 15.75
CA ASN A 514 4.61 15.20 16.30
C ASN A 514 4.56 15.22 17.83
N GLY A 515 3.72 14.40 18.47
CA GLY A 515 3.58 14.39 19.93
C GLY A 515 4.80 13.78 20.63
N ASN A 516 5.14 12.53 20.26
CA ASN A 516 6.23 11.77 20.87
C ASN A 516 7.49 11.69 20.00
N ASN A 517 7.53 12.35 18.83
CA ASN A 517 8.70 12.43 17.95
C ASN A 517 9.18 11.08 17.38
N GLU A 518 8.28 10.09 17.25
CA GLU A 518 8.62 8.75 16.77
C GLU A 518 8.04 8.46 15.38
N ILE A 519 8.73 7.61 14.63
CA ILE A 519 8.20 7.07 13.36
C ILE A 519 7.07 6.10 13.71
N ILE A 520 5.87 6.41 13.23
CA ILE A 520 4.68 5.59 13.38
C ILE A 520 4.62 4.54 12.27
N GLU A 521 4.93 4.95 11.03
CA GLU A 521 4.69 4.15 9.84
C GLU A 521 5.66 4.52 8.71
N SER A 522 5.84 3.59 7.78
CA SER A 522 6.63 3.78 6.56
C SER A 522 5.82 3.28 5.37
N LEU A 523 5.45 4.19 4.48
CA LEU A 523 4.71 3.92 3.25
C LEU A 523 5.70 3.79 2.08
N PRO A 524 5.94 2.58 1.53
CA PRO A 524 6.86 2.40 0.40
C PRO A 524 6.25 2.89 -0.92
N PHE A 525 7.10 3.40 -1.81
CA PHE A 525 6.76 3.72 -3.20
C PHE A 525 7.56 2.83 -4.16
N VAL A 526 6.96 2.54 -5.32
CA VAL A 526 7.61 1.78 -6.39
C VAL A 526 8.41 2.70 -7.32
N THR A 527 8.00 3.96 -7.44
CA THR A 527 8.62 5.00 -8.29
C THR A 527 9.12 6.17 -7.43
N SER A 528 10.01 7.01 -7.97
CA SER A 528 10.68 8.08 -7.21
C SER A 528 9.79 9.32 -7.06
N PRO A 529 9.23 9.61 -5.86
CA PRO A 529 8.34 10.74 -5.68
C PRO A 529 9.14 12.05 -5.62
N LYS A 530 8.57 13.13 -6.16
CA LYS A 530 9.23 14.46 -6.24
C LYS A 530 8.52 15.56 -5.47
N GLY A 531 7.26 15.36 -5.13
CA GLY A 531 6.48 16.34 -4.38
C GLY A 531 5.57 15.67 -3.35
N LEU A 532 5.42 16.32 -2.21
CA LEU A 532 4.50 15.90 -1.14
C LEU A 532 3.75 17.15 -0.65
N ALA A 533 2.42 17.08 -0.61
CA ALA A 533 1.58 18.16 -0.09
C ALA A 533 0.39 17.58 0.69
N PHE A 534 -0.17 18.35 1.61
CA PHE A 534 -1.38 17.98 2.36
C PHE A 534 -2.43 19.07 2.31
N SER A 535 -3.69 18.66 2.15
CA SER A 535 -4.87 19.51 2.39
C SER A 535 -5.23 19.55 3.88
N SER A 536 -6.08 20.51 4.23
CA SER A 536 -6.58 20.75 5.59
C SER A 536 -7.41 19.61 6.15
N ASP A 537 -8.03 18.79 5.30
CA ASP A 537 -8.83 17.63 5.68
C ASP A 537 -8.01 16.38 6.02
N GLY A 538 -6.68 16.44 5.85
CA GLY A 538 -5.75 15.33 6.10
C GLY A 538 -5.54 14.42 4.88
N THR A 539 -5.91 14.86 3.69
CA THR A 539 -5.56 14.18 2.44
C THR A 539 -4.12 14.54 2.05
N GLY A 540 -3.29 13.52 1.83
CA GLY A 540 -1.93 13.66 1.33
C GLY A 540 -1.90 13.43 -0.19
N PHE A 541 -1.14 14.28 -0.88
CA PHE A 541 -0.88 14.21 -2.30
C PHE A 541 0.60 13.91 -2.52
N VAL A 542 0.92 12.98 -3.42
CA VAL A 542 2.29 12.62 -3.80
C VAL A 542 2.44 12.75 -5.31
N TRP A 543 3.42 13.54 -5.75
CA TRP A 543 3.73 13.69 -7.17
C TRP A 543 4.70 12.61 -7.65
N LEU A 544 4.24 11.81 -8.61
CA LEU A 544 4.97 10.72 -9.26
C LEU A 544 5.17 11.06 -10.75
N PRO A 545 6.23 11.81 -11.12
CA PRO A 545 6.39 12.31 -12.48
C PRO A 545 6.62 11.21 -13.52
N GLU A 546 7.26 10.10 -13.14
CA GLU A 546 7.46 8.95 -14.04
C GLU A 546 6.13 8.31 -14.47
N GLU A 547 5.12 8.40 -13.61
CA GLU A 547 3.75 7.93 -13.86
C GLU A 547 2.83 9.04 -14.39
N LYS A 548 3.33 10.29 -14.44
CA LYS A 548 2.54 11.51 -14.73
C LYS A 548 1.29 11.64 -13.86
N HIS A 549 1.38 11.16 -12.62
CA HIS A 549 0.24 10.95 -11.74
C HIS A 549 0.45 11.58 -10.36
N VAL A 550 -0.65 12.06 -9.77
CA VAL A 550 -0.69 12.48 -8.36
C VAL A 550 -1.40 11.39 -7.57
N SER A 551 -0.63 10.65 -6.77
CA SER A 551 -1.20 9.66 -5.84
C SER A 551 -1.80 10.36 -4.63
N ILE A 552 -2.92 9.84 -4.14
CA ILE A 552 -3.69 10.41 -3.03
C ILE A 552 -3.76 9.37 -1.91
N PHE A 553 -3.49 9.76 -0.68
CA PHE A 553 -3.64 8.92 0.50
C PHE A 553 -4.29 9.66 1.66
N SER A 554 -4.94 8.94 2.59
CA SER A 554 -5.61 9.54 3.75
C SER A 554 -4.94 9.14 5.06
N VAL A 555 -4.58 10.13 5.88
CA VAL A 555 -4.04 9.89 7.23
C VAL A 555 -5.06 9.21 8.15
N LYS A 556 -6.35 9.53 7.99
CA LYS A 556 -7.43 8.92 8.79
C LYS A 556 -7.57 7.43 8.52
N GLU A 557 -7.30 7.00 7.30
CA GLU A 557 -7.41 5.60 6.94
C GLU A 557 -6.23 4.79 7.48
N GLN A 558 -5.01 5.32 7.36
CA GLN A 558 -3.82 4.66 7.93
C GLN A 558 -3.92 4.54 9.45
N THR A 559 -4.39 5.59 10.12
CA THR A 559 -4.64 5.55 11.58
C THR A 559 -5.82 4.65 11.96
N LYS A 560 -6.83 4.48 11.10
CA LYS A 560 -7.99 3.59 11.32
C LYS A 560 -7.65 2.11 11.09
N ASN A 561 -6.87 1.80 10.06
CA ASN A 561 -6.35 0.44 9.82
C ASN A 561 -5.51 -0.02 11.01
N ARG A 562 -4.71 0.89 11.60
CA ARG A 562 -4.00 0.64 12.85
C ARG A 562 -4.92 0.48 14.07
N LYS A 563 -6.00 1.26 14.20
CA LYS A 563 -7.00 1.01 15.27
C LYS A 563 -7.68 -0.35 15.14
N ASN A 564 -7.88 -0.84 13.92
CA ASN A 564 -8.43 -2.19 13.69
C ASN A 564 -7.38 -3.30 13.93
N GLU A 565 -6.09 -3.02 13.77
CA GLU A 565 -5.00 -3.94 14.13
C GLU A 565 -4.62 -3.90 15.62
N ILE A 566 -4.95 -2.83 16.35
CA ILE A 566 -4.58 -2.59 17.76
C ILE A 566 -5.82 -2.34 18.63
N ASP A 567 -6.98 -2.96 18.33
CA ASP A 567 -8.11 -3.00 19.26
C ASP A 567 -8.28 -4.42 19.84
N PRO A 568 -7.79 -4.65 21.08
CA PRO A 568 -7.94 -5.91 21.77
C PRO A 568 -9.40 -6.32 21.99
N GLU A 569 -10.34 -5.38 22.12
CA GLU A 569 -11.76 -5.69 22.31
C GLU A 569 -12.42 -6.11 21.00
N LEU A 570 -12.04 -5.49 19.88
CA LEU A 570 -12.53 -5.86 18.55
C LEU A 570 -12.02 -7.23 18.12
N ASN A 571 -10.75 -7.56 18.40
CA ASN A 571 -10.19 -8.89 18.16
C ASN A 571 -10.82 -9.97 19.05
N LEU A 572 -11.15 -9.66 20.32
CA LEU A 572 -11.86 -10.58 21.20
C LEU A 572 -13.31 -10.82 20.73
N LYS A 573 -13.96 -9.80 20.18
CA LYS A 573 -15.33 -9.89 19.64
C LYS A 573 -15.36 -10.68 18.33
N LYS A 574 -14.47 -10.38 17.39
CA LYS A 574 -14.34 -11.08 16.11
C LYS A 574 -14.01 -12.56 16.31
N PHE A 575 -13.20 -12.87 17.31
CA PHE A 575 -12.86 -14.23 17.71
C PHE A 575 -14.02 -14.95 18.43
N LYS A 576 -14.77 -14.26 19.30
CA LYS A 576 -16.03 -14.79 19.87
C LYS A 576 -17.03 -15.11 18.76
N ASP A 577 -17.12 -14.25 17.75
CA ASP A 577 -18.02 -14.44 16.62
C ASP A 577 -17.56 -15.60 15.72
N GLU A 578 -16.24 -15.82 15.54
CA GLU A 578 -15.67 -16.98 14.83
C GLU A 578 -15.86 -18.31 15.59
N ILE A 579 -15.68 -18.33 16.92
CA ILE A 579 -15.97 -19.51 17.76
C ILE A 579 -17.46 -19.85 17.73
N ASN A 580 -18.33 -18.84 17.71
CA ASN A 580 -19.78 -19.02 17.68
C ASN A 580 -20.33 -19.31 16.27
N SER A 581 -19.48 -19.30 15.23
CA SER A 581 -19.90 -19.48 13.84
C SER A 581 -20.07 -20.95 13.41
N ASP A 582 -19.66 -21.91 14.24
CA ASP A 582 -19.94 -23.34 14.06
C ASP A 582 -20.68 -23.93 15.28
N PRO A 583 -22.03 -23.96 15.25
CA PRO A 583 -22.84 -24.48 16.34
C PRO A 583 -22.55 -25.95 16.68
N SER A 584 -22.04 -26.74 15.72
CA SER A 584 -21.82 -28.18 15.89
C SER A 584 -20.53 -28.52 16.67
N PHE A 585 -19.55 -27.63 16.62
CA PHE A 585 -18.27 -27.77 17.33
C PHE A 585 -18.39 -27.42 18.83
N VAL A 586 -19.15 -26.36 19.15
CA VAL A 586 -19.42 -25.91 20.52
C VAL A 586 -20.25 -26.93 21.31
N GLU A 587 -21.15 -27.65 20.63
CA GLU A 587 -22.04 -28.64 21.26
C GLU A 587 -21.30 -29.95 21.64
N LYS A 588 -20.19 -30.26 20.96
CA LYS A 588 -19.33 -31.43 21.26
C LYS A 588 -18.46 -31.21 22.50
N ILE A 589 -17.98 -29.98 22.73
CA ILE A 589 -17.11 -29.63 23.87
C ILE A 589 -17.92 -29.44 25.17
N ARG A 590 -19.19 -29.00 25.06
CA ARG A 590 -20.06 -28.74 26.23
C ARG A 590 -20.54 -29.98 27.00
N LYS A 591 -20.43 -31.17 26.43
CA LYS A 591 -20.95 -32.42 27.04
C LYS A 591 -19.99 -33.07 28.05
N ASP A 592 -18.74 -32.63 28.14
CA ASP A 592 -17.76 -33.16 29.09
C ASP A 592 -17.26 -32.05 30.04
N GLU A 593 -17.70 -32.12 31.31
CA GLU A 593 -17.39 -31.11 32.33
C GLU A 593 -15.87 -30.99 32.60
N PHE A 594 -15.11 -32.06 32.35
CA PHE A 594 -13.66 -32.11 32.53
C PHE A 594 -12.92 -31.47 31.34
N CYS A 595 -13.22 -31.85 30.10
CA CYS A 595 -12.57 -31.25 28.92
C CYS A 595 -12.95 -29.74 28.79
N GLY A 596 -14.11 -29.30 29.29
CA GLY A 596 -14.50 -27.88 29.36
C GLY A 596 -13.70 -27.03 30.38
N LYS A 597 -13.45 -27.55 31.59
CA LYS A 597 -12.65 -26.85 32.63
C LYS A 597 -11.16 -26.78 32.27
N LEU A 598 -10.59 -27.85 31.69
CA LEU A 598 -9.22 -27.87 31.17
C LEU A 598 -9.01 -26.82 30.08
N THR A 599 -9.92 -26.72 29.11
CA THR A 599 -9.84 -25.72 28.03
C THR A 599 -9.89 -24.29 28.57
N THR A 600 -10.71 -24.04 29.60
CA THR A 600 -10.82 -22.72 30.25
C THR A 600 -9.53 -22.35 30.99
N LEU A 601 -8.91 -23.31 31.69
CA LEU A 601 -7.61 -23.14 32.34
C LEU A 601 -6.50 -22.86 31.32
N PHE A 602 -6.47 -23.61 30.21
CA PHE A 602 -5.51 -23.42 29.11
C PHE A 602 -5.60 -22.03 28.49
N ASN A 603 -6.80 -21.56 28.16
CA ASN A 603 -7.02 -20.22 27.62
C ASN A 603 -6.56 -19.13 28.60
N GLY A 604 -6.82 -19.32 29.91
CA GLY A 604 -6.42 -18.38 30.94
C GLY A 604 -4.90 -18.30 31.17
N ILE A 605 -4.18 -19.43 31.08
CA ILE A 605 -2.73 -19.48 31.23
C ILE A 605 -2.04 -18.82 30.02
N TYR A 606 -2.54 -19.10 28.81
CA TYR A 606 -2.02 -18.53 27.56
C TYR A 606 -2.22 -17.00 27.48
N GLU A 607 -3.42 -16.52 27.85
CA GLU A 607 -3.73 -15.09 27.86
C GLU A 607 -2.83 -14.32 28.84
N ILE A 608 -2.52 -14.90 30.00
CA ILE A 608 -1.65 -14.28 31.01
C ILE A 608 -0.19 -14.32 30.59
N GLY A 609 0.27 -15.43 30.00
CA GLY A 609 1.62 -15.56 29.45
C GLY A 609 1.91 -14.51 28.38
N ILE A 610 1.01 -14.35 27.41
CA ILE A 610 1.12 -13.34 26.36
C ILE A 610 1.10 -11.92 26.94
N ARG A 611 0.13 -11.60 27.80
CA ARG A 611 0.02 -10.25 28.38
C ARG A 611 1.27 -9.86 29.18
N THR A 612 1.85 -10.79 29.94
CA THR A 612 3.03 -10.56 30.78
C THR A 612 4.31 -10.43 29.94
N VAL A 613 4.45 -11.23 28.87
CA VAL A 613 5.56 -11.14 27.93
C VAL A 613 5.51 -9.83 27.15
N ILE A 614 4.32 -9.42 26.67
CA ILE A 614 4.13 -8.15 25.95
C ILE A 614 4.41 -6.95 26.86
N SER A 615 3.92 -6.94 28.11
CA SER A 615 4.15 -5.82 29.03
C SER A 615 5.63 -5.61 29.37
N SER A 616 6.41 -6.69 29.43
CA SER A 616 7.82 -6.67 29.83
C SER A 616 8.78 -6.44 28.67
N LEU A 617 8.41 -6.82 27.43
CA LEU A 617 9.19 -6.57 26.21
C LEU A 617 9.16 -5.11 25.75
N ASN A 618 8.15 -4.32 26.14
CA ASN A 618 8.09 -2.89 25.83
C ASN A 618 9.29 -2.09 26.36
N TYR A 619 9.93 -2.55 27.44
CA TYR A 619 11.13 -1.92 27.99
C TYR A 619 12.39 -2.20 27.15
N GLU A 620 12.59 -3.43 26.66
CA GLU A 620 13.77 -3.79 25.83
C GLU A 620 13.65 -3.33 24.37
N LEU A 621 12.42 -3.23 23.84
CA LEU A 621 12.15 -2.67 22.51
C LEU A 621 12.64 -1.21 22.38
N SER A 622 12.67 -0.47 23.49
CA SER A 622 13.20 0.90 23.55
C SER A 622 14.72 1.00 23.33
N LYS A 623 15.45 -0.13 23.43
CA LYS A 623 16.91 -0.21 23.18
C LYS A 623 17.28 -0.77 21.80
N GLY A 624 16.30 -0.98 20.91
CA GLY A 624 16.55 -1.35 19.50
C GLY A 624 16.80 -2.84 19.24
N VAL A 625 16.62 -3.73 20.22
CA VAL A 625 16.68 -5.18 20.02
C VAL A 625 15.33 -5.68 19.49
N LYS A 626 15.33 -6.33 18.32
CA LYS A 626 14.12 -6.88 17.69
C LYS A 626 13.87 -8.29 18.20
N TYR A 627 12.65 -8.56 18.66
CA TYR A 627 12.20 -9.91 19.05
C TYR A 627 11.04 -10.36 18.16
N LYS A 628 10.97 -11.67 17.89
CA LYS A 628 9.85 -12.35 17.23
C LYS A 628 9.26 -13.34 18.22
N ILE A 629 7.98 -13.17 18.56
CA ILE A 629 7.24 -14.15 19.35
C ILE A 629 6.82 -15.26 18.40
N LYS A 630 7.22 -16.50 18.70
CA LYS A 630 6.78 -17.68 17.95
C LYS A 630 5.99 -18.56 18.91
N SER A 631 4.69 -18.68 18.65
CA SER A 631 3.82 -19.61 19.37
C SER A 631 3.35 -20.68 18.40
N ASP A 632 3.71 -21.93 18.67
CA ASP A 632 3.18 -23.08 17.95
C ASP A 632 2.16 -23.76 18.88
N PHE A 633 0.89 -23.76 18.44
CA PHE A 633 -0.23 -24.37 19.16
C PHE A 633 -0.47 -25.76 18.56
N ASN A 634 -0.13 -26.83 19.30
CA ASN A 634 -0.43 -28.19 18.87
C ASN A 634 -1.53 -28.78 19.75
N PHE A 635 -2.75 -28.81 19.22
CA PHE A 635 -3.88 -29.48 19.84
C PHE A 635 -4.03 -30.85 19.16
N GLN A 636 -3.56 -31.91 19.82
CA GLN A 636 -4.04 -33.27 19.52
C GLN A 636 -5.01 -33.65 20.64
N THR A 637 -6.27 -33.27 20.50
CA THR A 637 -7.31 -33.81 21.38
C THR A 637 -7.62 -35.23 20.98
N ASP A 638 -6.94 -36.15 21.66
CA ASP A 638 -7.49 -37.44 22.00
C ASP A 638 -7.72 -37.39 23.52
N CYS A 639 -8.94 -37.01 23.99
CA CYS A 639 -9.25 -36.89 25.44
C CYS A 639 -9.03 -38.27 26.16
N GLU A 640 -8.84 -39.38 25.43
CA GLU A 640 -8.45 -40.68 25.97
C GLU A 640 -6.94 -40.83 26.26
N LYS A 641 -6.05 -40.13 25.54
CA LYS A 641 -4.57 -40.28 25.66
C LYS A 641 -3.86 -39.19 26.46
N SER A 642 -4.58 -38.16 26.88
CA SER A 642 -4.20 -37.20 27.93
C SER A 642 -2.77 -36.64 27.89
N THR A 643 -2.35 -36.09 26.76
CA THR A 643 -1.14 -35.25 26.67
C THR A 643 -1.39 -34.00 25.85
N GLY A 644 -0.93 -32.85 26.34
CA GLY A 644 -1.05 -31.56 25.66
C GLY A 644 0.09 -30.64 26.07
N GLY A 645 0.68 -29.93 25.11
CA GLY A 645 1.82 -29.04 25.33
C GLY A 645 1.57 -27.64 24.78
N ILE A 646 2.03 -26.62 25.49
CA ILE A 646 2.06 -25.23 25.02
C ILE A 646 3.53 -24.81 24.85
N ASN A 647 3.88 -24.40 23.62
CA ASN A 647 5.17 -23.81 23.30
C ASN A 647 5.01 -22.30 23.11
N ILE A 648 5.63 -21.51 24.00
CA ILE A 648 5.68 -20.05 23.88
C ILE A 648 7.15 -19.63 23.77
N GLY A 649 7.65 -19.40 22.55
CA GLY A 649 9.04 -19.02 22.32
C GLY A 649 9.23 -17.51 22.08
N ILE A 650 10.29 -16.95 22.64
CA ILE A 650 10.77 -15.59 22.33
C ILE A 650 12.11 -15.71 21.60
N VAL A 651 12.17 -15.22 20.36
CA VAL A 651 13.37 -15.31 19.53
C VAL A 651 13.90 -13.90 19.29
N SER A 652 15.12 -13.61 19.75
CA SER A 652 15.85 -12.42 19.30
C SER A 652 16.15 -12.56 17.81
N VAL A 653 15.74 -11.57 17.02
CA VAL A 653 15.94 -11.56 15.55
C VAL A 653 17.43 -11.40 15.20
N ASN A 654 18.22 -10.84 16.13
CA ASN A 654 19.62 -10.49 15.88
C ASN A 654 20.62 -11.47 16.49
N ASP A 655 20.20 -12.37 17.40
CA ASP A 655 21.08 -13.38 17.98
C ASP A 655 20.30 -14.64 18.41
N ALA A 656 20.43 -15.71 17.63
CA ALA A 656 19.74 -16.97 17.88
C ALA A 656 20.18 -17.67 19.18
N LYS A 657 21.33 -17.29 19.78
CA LYS A 657 21.82 -17.86 21.05
C LYS A 657 21.05 -17.34 22.28
N LYS A 658 20.34 -16.21 22.17
CA LYS A 658 19.52 -15.60 23.24
C LYS A 658 18.02 -15.86 23.09
N ALA A 659 17.63 -17.08 22.72
CA ALA A 659 16.23 -17.47 22.58
C ALA A 659 15.79 -18.33 23.76
N ILE A 660 14.65 -18.00 24.39
CA ILE A 660 14.04 -18.87 25.40
C ILE A 660 12.93 -19.69 24.75
N TYR A 661 12.97 -21.00 24.96
CA TYR A 661 11.94 -21.94 24.56
C TYR A 661 11.43 -22.71 25.79
N PRO A 662 10.65 -22.08 26.68
CA PRO A 662 9.98 -22.84 27.72
C PRO A 662 8.87 -23.67 27.07
N ASN A 663 9.04 -24.98 27.10
CA ASN A 663 8.04 -25.94 26.65
C ASN A 663 7.28 -26.42 27.87
N PHE A 664 6.00 -26.07 27.96
CA PHE A 664 5.10 -26.50 29.03
C PHE A 664 4.37 -27.75 28.56
N ASN A 665 4.79 -28.91 29.06
CA ASN A 665 4.13 -30.18 28.78
C ASN A 665 3.23 -30.55 29.95
N LEU A 666 1.98 -30.89 29.67
CA LEU A 666 1.08 -31.49 30.63
C LEU A 666 0.81 -32.95 30.28
N ARG A 667 0.95 -33.82 31.28
CA ARG A 667 0.59 -35.23 31.18
C ARG A 667 -0.38 -35.58 32.30
N LYS A 668 -1.42 -36.34 31.96
CA LYS A 668 -2.27 -36.97 32.97
C LYS A 668 -1.71 -38.36 33.29
N LEU A 669 -1.51 -38.64 34.56
CA LEU A 669 -1.26 -39.99 35.06
C LEU A 669 -2.35 -40.27 36.09
N ASP A 670 -3.25 -41.19 35.77
CA ASP A 670 -4.40 -41.55 36.60
C ASP A 670 -5.23 -40.33 37.09
N ASN A 671 -5.10 -39.96 38.37
CA ASN A 671 -5.79 -38.82 39.02
C ASN A 671 -4.91 -37.56 39.17
N GLU A 672 -3.71 -37.54 38.60
CA GLU A 672 -2.75 -36.43 38.71
C GLU A 672 -2.53 -35.71 37.37
N ILE A 673 -2.23 -34.42 37.44
CA ILE A 673 -1.79 -33.60 36.30
C ILE A 673 -0.35 -33.18 36.59
N ILE A 674 0.58 -33.68 35.78
CA ILE A 674 2.00 -33.32 35.87
C ILE A 674 2.26 -32.22 34.85
N ILE A 675 2.80 -31.10 35.32
CA ILE A 675 3.27 -29.99 34.48
C ILE A 675 4.79 -30.03 34.46
N THR A 676 5.37 -30.29 33.30
CA THR A 676 6.82 -30.26 33.09
C THR A 676 7.17 -29.05 32.24
N VAL A 677 8.10 -28.22 32.73
CA VAL A 677 8.67 -27.12 31.95
C VAL A 677 10.08 -27.52 31.53
N THR A 678 10.36 -27.52 30.23
CA THR A 678 11.69 -27.81 29.70
C THR A 678 12.24 -26.62 28.90
N ASP A 679 13.51 -26.26 29.14
CA ASP A 679 14.25 -25.21 28.41
C ASP A 679 15.48 -25.86 27.77
N SER A 680 15.55 -25.84 26.44
CA SER A 680 16.43 -26.72 25.65
C SER A 680 17.82 -26.14 25.32
N LYS A 681 18.20 -24.98 25.90
CA LYS A 681 19.45 -24.27 25.56
C LYS A 681 20.45 -24.03 26.71
N MET A 682 20.39 -24.79 27.80
CA MET A 682 21.45 -24.79 28.81
C MET A 682 22.35 -26.02 28.71
N ASP A 683 23.64 -25.79 28.46
CA ASP A 683 24.71 -26.80 28.47
C ASP A 683 25.03 -27.37 29.86
N ASN A 684 24.25 -27.07 30.91
CA ASN A 684 24.25 -27.81 32.20
C ASN A 684 23.14 -27.27 33.11
N ALA A 685 21.94 -27.85 32.98
CA ALA A 685 20.89 -28.02 34.00
C ALA A 685 19.53 -28.01 33.29
N THR A 686 19.03 -29.21 32.96
CA THR A 686 17.59 -29.40 32.77
C THR A 686 16.97 -29.22 34.16
N GLU A 687 16.49 -28.02 34.49
CA GLU A 687 15.65 -27.86 35.68
C GLU A 687 14.27 -28.44 35.36
N VAL A 688 14.12 -29.74 35.61
CA VAL A 688 12.84 -30.44 35.57
C VAL A 688 12.15 -30.16 36.90
N PHE A 689 11.12 -29.32 36.88
CA PHE A 689 10.19 -29.23 38.01
C PHE A 689 9.12 -30.30 37.81
N GLU A 690 9.16 -31.33 38.64
CA GLU A 690 8.17 -32.39 38.67
C GLU A 690 7.24 -32.15 39.87
N ILE A 691 6.00 -31.75 39.60
CA ILE A 691 4.98 -31.56 40.64
C ILE A 691 4.12 -32.83 40.64
N SER A 692 4.39 -33.75 41.55
CA SER A 692 3.51 -34.91 41.83
C SER A 692 2.53 -34.58 42.95
N LEU A 693 1.31 -35.08 42.81
CA LEU A 693 0.18 -34.76 43.69
C LEU A 693 -0.13 -35.93 44.60
N LYS A 694 0.81 -36.22 45.53
CA LYS A 694 0.52 -37.06 46.70
C LYS A 694 0.91 -36.38 47.99
N ASP A 695 0.12 -36.74 49.00
CA ASP A 695 0.08 -36.29 50.40
C ASP A 695 1.31 -35.57 50.96
N GLU A 696 1.02 -34.55 51.77
CA GLU A 696 1.92 -33.62 52.49
C GLU A 696 3.06 -34.25 53.32
N LYS A 697 3.22 -35.58 53.38
CA LYS A 697 4.12 -36.27 54.32
C LYS A 697 5.41 -36.86 53.76
N GLU A 698 5.62 -36.99 52.45
CA GLU A 698 6.78 -37.74 51.93
C GLU A 698 7.81 -36.95 51.10
N PHE A 699 7.73 -35.61 51.06
CA PHE A 699 8.68 -34.80 50.28
C PHE A 699 9.71 -34.05 51.14
N LYS A 700 10.43 -34.75 52.02
CA LYS A 700 11.47 -34.15 52.88
C LYS A 700 12.92 -34.40 52.47
N GLU A 701 13.21 -35.14 51.40
CA GLU A 701 14.61 -35.36 51.00
C GLU A 701 14.83 -35.23 49.50
N GLN A 702 14.92 -33.98 49.02
CA GLN A 702 15.79 -33.63 47.90
C GLN A 702 16.25 -32.17 48.04
N LYS A 703 17.40 -32.00 48.69
CA LYS A 703 18.12 -30.73 48.81
C LYS A 703 18.80 -30.39 47.49
N ASN A 704 18.33 -29.34 46.81
CA ASN A 704 19.11 -28.23 46.24
C ASN A 704 18.37 -27.57 45.07
N ARG A 705 17.53 -26.58 45.39
CA ARG A 705 17.36 -25.25 44.73
C ARG A 705 16.01 -24.68 45.18
N ASP A 706 16.01 -23.38 45.43
CA ASP A 706 14.93 -22.64 46.08
C ASP A 706 13.57 -22.79 45.35
N TYR A 707 12.48 -22.62 46.12
CA TYR A 707 11.05 -22.73 45.77
C TYR A 707 10.41 -24.10 46.01
N ALA A 708 10.23 -24.48 47.28
CA ALA A 708 9.23 -25.47 47.66
C ALA A 708 7.84 -24.79 47.74
N ILE A 709 6.86 -25.26 46.97
CA ILE A 709 5.45 -24.85 47.07
C ILE A 709 4.59 -26.13 47.09
N ASN A 710 3.61 -26.18 48.00
CA ASN A 710 2.74 -27.33 48.29
C ASN A 710 2.05 -27.92 47.03
N PRO A 711 1.92 -29.25 46.93
CA PRO A 711 1.21 -29.93 45.83
C PRO A 711 -0.31 -29.63 45.88
N LEU A 712 -0.92 -29.30 44.73
CA LEU A 712 -2.35 -28.98 44.60
C LEU A 712 -3.05 -29.94 43.62
N SER A 713 -4.10 -30.63 44.07
CA SER A 713 -4.98 -31.49 43.24
C SER A 713 -5.60 -30.76 42.04
N ILE A 714 -6.22 -31.50 41.10
CA ILE A 714 -7.02 -30.97 39.97
C ILE A 714 -7.77 -29.70 40.42
N PRO A 715 -7.67 -28.57 39.67
CA PRO A 715 -8.30 -27.33 40.09
C PRO A 715 -9.82 -27.53 40.10
N THR A 716 -10.37 -27.72 41.30
CA THR A 716 -11.80 -27.91 41.54
C THR A 716 -12.46 -26.61 41.95
N SER A 717 -11.67 -25.57 42.23
CA SER A 717 -12.13 -24.25 42.64
C SER A 717 -11.48 -23.10 41.85
N ASP A 718 -12.16 -21.96 41.77
CA ASP A 718 -11.64 -20.72 41.16
C ASP A 718 -10.36 -20.21 41.84
N THR A 719 -10.16 -20.58 43.11
CA THR A 719 -8.97 -20.24 43.89
C THR A 719 -7.72 -20.95 43.36
N ASP A 720 -7.85 -22.22 42.97
CA ASP A 720 -6.75 -23.02 42.41
C ASP A 720 -6.31 -22.44 41.05
N ILE A 721 -7.29 -22.05 40.24
CA ILE A 721 -7.06 -21.37 38.95
C ILE A 721 -6.33 -20.03 39.17
N LYS A 722 -6.71 -19.26 40.18
CA LYS A 722 -6.08 -17.97 40.50
C LYS A 722 -4.63 -18.13 40.96
N ASN A 723 -4.34 -19.14 41.77
CA ASN A 723 -2.98 -19.44 42.26
C ASN A 723 -2.07 -19.88 41.11
N MET A 724 -2.57 -20.74 40.21
CA MET A 724 -1.84 -21.20 39.04
C MET A 724 -1.52 -20.05 38.06
N LYS A 725 -2.48 -19.16 37.84
CA LYS A 725 -2.30 -17.93 37.04
C LYS A 725 -1.23 -17.00 37.63
N LYS A 726 -1.11 -16.93 38.95
CA LYS A 726 -0.07 -16.12 39.64
C LYS A 726 1.32 -16.74 39.46
N PHE A 727 1.45 -18.06 39.62
CA PHE A 727 2.72 -18.76 39.43
C PHE A 727 3.32 -18.53 38.03
N VAL A 728 2.52 -18.70 36.97
CA VAL A 728 2.98 -18.50 35.59
C VAL A 728 3.49 -17.07 35.38
N ARG A 729 2.79 -16.08 35.93
CA ARG A 729 3.21 -14.66 35.86
C ARG A 729 4.54 -14.44 36.56
N ASP A 730 4.73 -14.99 37.76
CA ASP A 730 5.94 -14.82 38.56
C ASP A 730 7.14 -15.54 37.91
N TYR A 731 6.93 -16.72 37.31
CA TYR A 731 7.94 -17.46 36.55
C TYR A 731 8.47 -16.67 35.34
N PHE A 732 7.57 -16.19 34.48
CA PHE A 732 7.96 -15.39 33.31
C PHE A 732 8.67 -14.10 33.72
N SER A 733 8.20 -13.44 34.79
CA SER A 733 8.83 -12.20 35.29
C SER A 733 10.28 -12.42 35.74
N LYS A 734 10.54 -13.48 36.52
CA LYS A 734 11.92 -13.81 36.97
C LYS A 734 12.85 -14.21 35.83
N ARG A 735 12.35 -14.95 34.82
CA ARG A 735 13.18 -15.38 33.69
C ARG A 735 13.51 -14.23 32.73
N LEU A 736 12.61 -13.26 32.61
CA LEU A 736 12.85 -12.01 31.90
C LEU A 736 13.96 -11.17 32.58
N ASP A 737 14.02 -11.16 33.91
CA ASP A 737 15.10 -10.47 34.64
C ASP A 737 16.47 -11.18 34.49
N TYR A 738 16.51 -12.50 34.29
CA TYR A 738 17.75 -13.21 33.96
C TYR A 738 18.27 -12.94 32.54
N LEU A 739 17.39 -12.58 31.60
CA LEU A 739 17.78 -12.22 30.23
C LEU A 739 18.33 -10.79 30.10
N ARG A 740 17.92 -9.91 31.02
CA ARG A 740 18.44 -8.55 31.17
C ARG A 740 19.85 -8.60 31.75
#